data_AF-A0A955P290-F1
#
_entry.id   AF-A0A955P290-F1
#
_cell.length_a   1.000
_cell.length_b   1.000
_cell.length_c   1.000
_cell.angle_alpha   90.00
_cell.angle_beta   90.00
_cell.angle_gamma   90.00
#
_symmetry.space_group_name_H-M   'P 1'
#
loop_
_entity.id
_entity.type
_entity.pdbx_description
1 polymer ?
#
loop_
_entity_poly.entity_id
_entity_poly.type
_entity_poly.pdbx_seq_one_letter_code
_entity_poly.pdbx_strand_id
1 'polypeptide(L)'
;TGDQLNAISPTSNDSKLSFGTSLSAVPDTNLDSYDDLLIGSNLQQAFLHDGRTGFYLWKFESPNEETNGSFARIPAGLPDANGDGRGDILIGAENENPGTDLADVGRSYAFFSPFLAPILNVEPQSIDFGEHSVTRHDPTIRTLRLTNEGDGTLEFVGSGVQLYHDKFTFSEPPDLSPLPGGATRDFTLHFQTYEVGEEAVNLRFFTNFLSVPTLEIPLLGVGVDTNITILRADPQTQQGRFGTEVAGLSDMNGDGFGDVAVTVRANGRWGIRLFDGVSGASIRKISLEDGGFYYWGIAFDSVPDVNLDGIDEIVVGDPSRRLPNSPTQAGAAYLFDGATGDLIHAVASINAEWLGLFGSAVAGIPDTNGDGRGDFIVGAYAEDPGPTAFDVGRAYIYDGSSGELLHELVSEFQTLNANFGYSVAGTGDLNGDGFGDVIVGSPGEGGHPVFTGRAYIFDGSSGELLWFFFPPDLETPNDFGKEVSGIPDIDNDGLWDIAIAAPGEGYNLDGGLPLGRVYVYSSFDWRLLYTIISPDPKRYAEFGESIRGIPDVTGDTHGELLVGSAEEGTNGRAYLFNGVNGTWLRTFVSPNRSDRGFFGQSVAALPDADGDGLWDVVIGAPGEEPAGSPTDSGRAYLFYSSTPLGLQPPQLPGLMRSLRTGEMEPRGLFYRIPGWKRLN
;
A
#
# COMPACT_ATOMS: atom_id res chain seq x y z
N THR A 1 6.86 70.41 22.60
CA THR A 1 7.30 70.46 24.01
C THR A 1 7.28 69.06 24.56
N GLY A 2 8.46 68.47 24.82
CA GLY A 2 8.68 67.08 25.27
C GLY A 2 8.38 66.09 24.13
N ASP A 3 9.30 65.26 23.64
CA ASP A 3 10.31 64.52 24.38
C ASP A 3 11.73 64.74 23.86
N GLN A 4 12.66 64.78 24.81
CA GLN A 4 14.08 64.81 24.56
C GLN A 4 14.50 63.47 23.97
N LEU A 5 15.12 63.49 22.78
CA LEU A 5 16.02 62.43 22.35
C LEU A 5 17.15 62.36 23.38
N ASN A 6 17.01 61.40 24.30
CA ASN A 6 18.04 61.05 25.26
C ASN A 6 19.33 60.77 24.51
N ALA A 7 20.39 61.46 24.92
CA ALA A 7 21.75 61.20 24.49
C ALA A 7 22.05 59.70 24.69
N ILE A 8 22.33 59.00 23.58
CA ILE A 8 22.91 57.67 23.62
C ILE A 8 24.36 57.82 24.09
N SER A 9 24.60 57.52 25.37
CA SER A 9 25.92 57.53 26.00
C SER A 9 26.74 56.32 25.54
N PRO A 10 27.96 56.49 24.99
CA PRO A 10 28.82 55.38 24.61
C PRO A 10 29.62 54.93 25.85
N THR A 11 29.09 53.97 26.61
CA THR A 11 29.88 53.25 27.62
C THR A 11 29.81 51.75 27.39
N SER A 12 30.34 51.32 26.25
CA SER A 12 31.00 50.02 26.09
C SER A 12 32.12 50.18 25.06
N ASN A 13 33.31 49.69 25.40
CA ASN A 13 34.60 49.94 24.75
C ASN A 13 34.77 49.31 23.34
N ASP A 14 33.74 49.30 22.49
CA ASP A 14 33.92 49.05 21.06
C ASP A 14 33.79 50.36 20.27
N SER A 15 34.96 50.94 20.05
CA SER A 15 35.21 52.04 19.13
C SER A 15 34.71 51.72 17.71
N LYS A 16 33.71 52.48 17.21
CA LYS A 16 33.66 53.07 15.83
C LYS A 16 32.31 53.64 15.33
N LEU A 17 31.25 53.80 16.15
CA LEU A 17 30.06 54.55 15.70
C LEU A 17 30.15 56.03 16.07
N SER A 18 30.79 56.83 15.21
CA SER A 18 30.62 58.29 15.19
C SER A 18 29.53 58.64 14.17
N PHE A 19 28.32 58.96 14.64
CA PHE A 19 27.28 59.55 13.77
C PHE A 19 27.77 60.93 13.29
N GLY A 20 27.71 61.16 11.98
CA GLY A 20 28.34 62.29 11.30
C GLY A 20 27.63 63.63 11.51
N THR A 21 28.15 64.66 10.82
CA THR A 21 27.90 66.08 11.12
C THR A 21 26.70 66.71 10.39
N SER A 22 25.82 65.92 9.76
CA SER A 22 24.67 66.42 9.00
C SER A 22 23.42 65.53 9.09
N LEU A 23 22.28 66.17 9.33
CA LEU A 23 20.94 65.59 9.44
C LEU A 23 20.00 66.30 8.47
N SER A 24 19.18 65.57 7.73
CA SER A 24 18.19 66.17 6.81
C SER A 24 16.85 65.44 6.92
N ALA A 25 15.76 66.19 7.03
CA ALA A 25 14.42 65.64 6.81
C ALA A 25 14.26 65.39 5.31
N VAL A 26 13.82 64.20 4.95
CA VAL A 26 13.54 63.82 3.57
C VAL A 26 12.05 63.51 3.41
N PRO A 27 11.49 63.63 2.19
CA PRO A 27 10.10 63.26 1.97
C PRO A 27 9.86 61.82 2.39
N ASP A 28 8.63 61.53 2.82
CA ASP A 28 8.16 60.19 3.15
C ASP A 28 8.44 59.21 1.99
N THR A 29 9.42 58.34 2.18
CA THR A 29 9.89 57.39 1.16
C THR A 29 9.17 56.05 1.23
N ASN A 30 8.46 55.78 2.34
CA ASN A 30 7.72 54.55 2.57
C ASN A 30 6.18 54.74 2.50
N LEU A 31 5.69 55.98 2.41
CA LEU A 31 4.30 56.42 2.42
C LEU A 31 3.55 56.15 3.73
N ASP A 32 4.25 56.11 4.86
CA ASP A 32 3.65 55.88 6.18
C ASP A 32 3.05 57.13 6.84
N SER A 33 3.09 58.28 6.15
CA SER A 33 2.62 59.61 6.56
C SER A 33 3.51 60.33 7.58
N TYR A 34 4.71 59.82 7.87
CA TYR A 34 5.72 60.49 8.68
C TYR A 34 6.91 60.92 7.81
N ASP A 35 7.47 62.10 8.06
CA ASP A 35 8.69 62.53 7.36
C ASP A 35 9.88 61.66 7.82
N ASP A 36 10.62 61.13 6.84
CA ASP A 36 11.79 60.30 7.09
C ASP A 36 13.03 61.13 7.45
N LEU A 37 13.98 60.49 8.14
CA LEU A 37 15.22 61.15 8.60
C LEU A 37 16.47 60.46 8.07
N LEU A 38 17.27 61.19 7.29
CA LEU A 38 18.53 60.69 6.74
C LEU A 38 19.74 61.21 7.53
N ILE A 39 20.62 60.29 7.94
CA ILE A 39 21.81 60.56 8.74
C ILE A 39 23.06 60.18 7.94
N GLY A 40 23.93 61.15 7.67
CA GLY A 40 25.27 60.87 7.11
C GLY A 40 26.28 60.47 8.19
N SER A 41 27.11 59.45 7.93
CA SER A 41 28.25 59.11 8.79
C SER A 41 29.58 59.48 8.14
N ASN A 42 30.61 59.73 8.96
CA ASN A 42 31.96 60.12 8.50
C ASN A 42 32.76 58.98 7.84
N LEU A 43 32.12 57.83 7.54
CA LEU A 43 32.78 56.62 7.04
C LEU A 43 31.91 55.95 5.97
N GLN A 44 31.89 56.49 4.75
CA GLN A 44 31.29 55.86 3.55
C GLN A 44 29.86 55.28 3.68
N GLN A 45 29.09 55.68 4.69
CA GLN A 45 27.79 55.10 5.01
C GLN A 45 26.77 56.18 5.39
N ALA A 46 25.56 56.05 4.87
CA ALA A 46 24.39 56.81 5.31
C ALA A 46 23.29 55.85 5.78
N PHE A 47 22.43 56.33 6.70
CA PHE A 47 21.34 55.55 7.31
C PHE A 47 20.04 56.34 7.25
N LEU A 48 18.94 55.68 6.88
CA LEU A 48 17.58 56.24 6.89
C LEU A 48 16.80 55.72 8.11
N HIS A 49 15.99 56.58 8.72
CA HIS A 49 15.07 56.25 9.80
C HIS A 49 13.64 56.52 9.34
N ASP A 50 12.78 55.52 9.53
CA ASP A 50 11.40 55.38 9.02
C ASP A 50 10.34 56.20 9.76
N GLY A 51 10.74 57.25 10.49
CA GLY A 51 9.82 58.04 11.35
C GLY A 51 9.09 57.30 12.50
N ARG A 52 9.05 55.96 12.56
CA ARG A 52 8.09 55.21 13.41
C ARG A 52 8.68 54.07 14.26
N THR A 53 9.63 53.28 13.76
CA THR A 53 10.09 52.05 14.44
C THR A 53 11.59 51.97 14.70
N GLY A 54 12.41 52.84 14.09
CA GLY A 54 13.84 52.94 14.41
C GLY A 54 14.76 53.01 13.19
N PHE A 55 16.07 52.82 13.42
CA PHE A 55 17.12 52.84 12.39
C PHE A 55 17.22 51.51 11.63
N TYR A 56 16.23 51.17 10.79
CA TYR A 56 16.32 49.94 10.00
C TYR A 56 15.65 50.07 8.64
N LEU A 57 16.13 50.98 7.80
CA LEU A 57 16.10 50.69 6.38
C LEU A 57 17.27 51.37 5.68
N TRP A 58 18.19 50.53 5.20
CA TRP A 58 19.26 50.84 4.26
C TRP A 58 20.50 51.53 4.79
N LYS A 59 21.59 50.75 4.66
CA LYS A 59 22.96 51.20 4.76
C LYS A 59 23.46 51.44 3.34
N PHE A 60 23.68 52.69 2.99
CA PHE A 60 24.19 53.04 1.66
C PHE A 60 25.71 52.99 1.69
N GLU A 61 26.32 52.05 0.98
CA GLU A 61 27.77 51.96 0.86
C GLU A 61 28.22 52.52 -0.48
N SER A 62 29.33 53.26 -0.48
CA SER A 62 29.99 53.62 -1.73
C SER A 62 30.41 52.33 -2.47
N PRO A 63 30.12 52.19 -3.77
CA PRO A 63 30.57 51.03 -4.55
C PRO A 63 32.10 51.01 -4.77
N ASN A 64 32.83 52.06 -4.37
CA ASN A 64 34.28 52.14 -4.43
C ASN A 64 34.90 52.09 -3.02
N GLU A 65 35.74 51.08 -2.77
CA GLU A 65 36.52 50.90 -1.53
C GLU A 65 37.66 51.92 -1.44
N GLU A 66 37.36 53.16 -1.05
CA GLU A 66 38.33 54.24 -0.89
C GLU A 66 38.36 54.76 0.55
N THR A 67 39.56 55.04 1.08
CA THR A 67 39.76 55.33 2.51
C THR A 67 39.30 56.72 2.96
N ASN A 68 38.96 57.64 2.04
CA ASN A 68 38.67 59.05 2.33
C ASN A 68 37.36 59.60 1.74
N GLY A 69 36.52 58.77 1.10
CA GLY A 69 35.21 59.19 0.60
C GLY A 69 34.26 59.54 1.76
N SER A 70 33.71 60.74 1.77
CA SER A 70 32.79 61.20 2.82
C SER A 70 31.47 61.62 2.18
N PHE A 71 30.35 61.07 2.65
CA PHE A 71 29.02 61.59 2.30
C PHE A 71 28.81 62.93 3.01
N ALA A 72 29.45 63.98 2.51
CA ALA A 72 29.50 65.27 3.15
C ALA A 72 28.48 66.26 2.56
N ARG A 73 27.65 66.74 3.50
CA ARG A 73 26.86 67.97 3.52
C ARG A 73 25.70 68.10 2.54
N ILE A 74 24.56 67.68 3.10
CA ILE A 74 23.17 67.93 2.72
C ILE A 74 22.66 66.95 1.65
N PRO A 75 22.29 65.72 2.07
CA PRO A 75 21.39 64.94 1.25
C PRO A 75 20.07 65.70 1.11
N ALA A 76 19.55 65.75 -0.12
CA ALA A 76 18.32 66.45 -0.44
C ALA A 76 17.28 65.43 -0.88
N GLY A 77 16.05 65.62 -0.39
CA GLY A 77 14.90 64.96 -0.99
C GLY A 77 14.77 65.41 -2.43
N LEU A 78 14.69 64.46 -3.35
CA LEU A 78 14.24 64.69 -4.70
C LEU A 78 12.71 64.52 -4.72
N PRO A 79 11.97 65.39 -5.41
CA PRO A 79 10.65 65.01 -5.89
C PRO A 79 10.79 63.74 -6.72
N ASP A 80 9.80 62.85 -6.60
CA ASP A 80 9.61 61.65 -7.42
C ASP A 80 10.22 61.77 -8.83
N ALA A 81 11.46 61.31 -8.98
CA ALA A 81 12.27 61.51 -10.17
C ALA A 81 12.05 60.37 -11.17
N ASN A 82 11.57 59.23 -10.70
CA ASN A 82 11.22 58.07 -11.52
C ASN A 82 9.71 57.98 -11.87
N GLY A 83 8.86 58.81 -11.26
CA GLY A 83 7.42 58.89 -11.49
C GLY A 83 6.58 57.84 -10.73
N ASP A 84 7.09 57.26 -9.64
CA ASP A 84 6.47 56.20 -8.85
C ASP A 84 5.53 56.68 -7.71
N GLY A 85 5.41 58.00 -7.53
CA GLY A 85 4.60 58.66 -6.50
C GLY A 85 5.30 58.81 -5.14
N ARG A 86 6.58 58.44 -5.01
CA ARG A 86 7.36 58.51 -3.76
C ARG A 86 8.48 59.54 -3.84
N GLY A 87 8.93 60.04 -2.70
CA GLY A 87 10.14 60.87 -2.66
C GLY A 87 11.39 60.06 -2.95
N ASP A 88 12.23 60.53 -3.87
CA ASP A 88 13.53 59.94 -4.13
C ASP A 88 14.62 60.61 -3.30
N ILE A 89 15.78 59.95 -3.15
CA ILE A 89 16.89 60.48 -2.35
C ILE A 89 18.11 60.71 -3.22
N LEU A 90 18.68 61.92 -3.16
CA LEU A 90 19.99 62.21 -3.72
C LEU A 90 21.03 62.31 -2.61
N ILE A 91 22.09 61.51 -2.72
CA ILE A 91 23.22 61.52 -1.78
C ILE A 91 24.50 61.92 -2.53
N GLY A 92 25.14 63.00 -2.07
CA GLY A 92 26.46 63.42 -2.55
C GLY A 92 27.60 62.74 -1.78
N ALA A 93 28.57 62.19 -2.50
CA ALA A 93 29.86 61.72 -1.98
C ALA A 93 30.95 62.72 -2.35
N GLU A 94 31.47 63.45 -1.37
CA GLU A 94 32.65 64.31 -1.53
C GLU A 94 33.91 63.46 -1.47
N ASN A 95 34.94 63.88 -2.21
CA ASN A 95 36.24 63.20 -2.32
C ASN A 95 36.18 61.79 -2.94
N GLU A 96 35.24 61.57 -3.85
CA GLU A 96 35.24 60.37 -4.70
C GLU A 96 35.84 60.70 -6.07
N ASN A 97 36.90 59.98 -6.46
CA ASN A 97 37.51 60.13 -7.78
C ASN A 97 36.68 59.36 -8.83
N PRO A 98 36.22 59.99 -9.92
CA PRO A 98 35.44 59.30 -10.94
C PRO A 98 36.22 58.26 -11.78
N GLY A 99 37.49 57.99 -11.48
CA GLY A 99 38.32 56.99 -12.18
C GLY A 99 39.14 57.58 -13.33
N THR A 100 39.46 58.87 -13.27
CA THR A 100 40.35 59.56 -14.23
C THR A 100 41.36 60.41 -13.45
N ASP A 101 42.57 60.62 -13.96
CA ASP A 101 43.70 61.33 -13.29
C ASP A 101 43.48 62.84 -12.98
N LEU A 102 42.26 63.24 -12.62
CA LEU A 102 41.90 64.61 -12.22
C LEU A 102 41.45 64.62 -10.75
N ALA A 103 41.79 65.72 -10.06
CA ALA A 103 41.53 65.92 -8.64
C ALA A 103 40.06 65.65 -8.24
N ASP A 104 39.88 65.01 -7.10
CA ASP A 104 38.62 64.66 -6.42
C ASP A 104 37.48 65.67 -6.65
N VAL A 105 36.59 65.38 -7.60
CA VAL A 105 35.44 66.23 -7.97
C VAL A 105 34.11 65.81 -7.32
N GLY A 106 34.06 64.67 -6.62
CA GLY A 106 32.87 64.15 -5.98
C GLY A 106 31.87 63.50 -6.95
N ARG A 107 30.96 62.65 -6.43
CA ARG A 107 29.86 62.00 -7.17
C ARG A 107 28.53 62.21 -6.45
N SER A 108 27.42 62.06 -7.17
CA SER A 108 26.08 62.03 -6.58
C SER A 108 25.37 60.75 -6.99
N TYR A 109 24.75 60.08 -6.02
CA TYR A 109 23.97 58.87 -6.19
C TYR A 109 22.50 59.18 -6.00
N ALA A 110 21.68 58.87 -6.99
CA ALA A 110 20.23 58.85 -6.85
C ALA A 110 19.82 57.45 -6.39
N PHE A 111 19.16 57.38 -5.24
CA PHE A 111 18.55 56.16 -4.72
C PHE A 111 17.04 56.28 -4.94
N PHE A 112 16.54 55.41 -5.83
CA PHE A 112 15.12 55.26 -6.05
C PHE A 112 14.53 54.44 -4.91
N SER A 113 13.41 54.90 -4.35
CA SER A 113 12.68 54.13 -3.33
C SER A 113 12.33 52.73 -3.88
N PRO A 114 12.31 51.67 -3.06
CA PRO A 114 12.10 50.34 -3.60
C PRO A 114 10.66 50.26 -4.10
N PHE A 115 10.49 49.70 -5.30
CA PHE A 115 9.19 49.33 -5.82
C PHE A 115 8.35 48.70 -4.71
N LEU A 116 7.15 49.23 -4.53
CA LEU A 116 6.05 48.56 -3.86
C LEU A 116 6.02 47.10 -4.33
N ALA A 117 6.54 46.18 -3.50
CA ALA A 117 6.64 44.78 -3.87
C ALA A 117 5.39 44.07 -3.33
N PRO A 118 4.64 43.33 -4.16
CA PRO A 118 3.67 42.40 -3.62
C PRO A 118 4.40 41.35 -2.78
N ILE A 119 3.81 40.95 -1.66
CA ILE A 119 4.30 39.85 -0.82
C ILE A 119 3.23 38.77 -0.84
N LEU A 120 3.54 37.64 -1.46
CA LEU A 120 2.57 36.57 -1.66
C LEU A 120 2.59 35.63 -0.47
N ASN A 121 1.44 35.51 0.19
CA ASN A 121 1.15 34.45 1.13
C ASN A 121 0.01 33.60 0.58
N VAL A 122 0.12 32.27 0.70
CA VAL A 122 -0.92 31.34 0.28
C VAL A 122 -1.26 30.40 1.43
N GLU A 123 -2.54 30.16 1.63
CA GLU A 123 -3.02 29.21 2.62
C GLU A 123 -4.16 28.35 2.06
N PRO A 124 -4.07 27.01 2.13
CA PRO A 124 -2.92 26.22 2.59
C PRO A 124 -1.79 26.13 1.54
N GLN A 125 -0.57 25.77 1.97
CA GLN A 125 0.62 25.61 1.10
C GLN A 125 0.57 24.36 0.20
N SER A 126 -0.33 23.43 0.50
CA SER A 126 -0.75 22.30 -0.34
C SER A 126 -2.22 22.01 -0.06
N ILE A 127 -2.92 21.40 -1.02
CA ILE A 127 -4.30 20.97 -0.83
C ILE A 127 -4.37 19.47 -1.01
N ASP A 128 -4.83 18.79 0.05
CA ASP A 128 -5.25 17.41 -0.02
C ASP A 128 -6.78 17.34 -0.06
N PHE A 129 -7.30 16.76 -1.12
CA PHE A 129 -8.72 16.52 -1.33
C PHE A 129 -9.20 15.26 -0.61
N GLY A 130 -8.30 14.41 -0.12
CA GLY A 130 -8.60 13.14 0.54
C GLY A 130 -9.01 12.05 -0.46
N GLU A 131 -9.68 11.03 0.07
CA GLU A 131 -10.21 9.89 -0.69
C GLU A 131 -11.59 10.22 -1.28
N HIS A 132 -11.79 9.89 -2.55
CA HIS A 132 -13.01 10.15 -3.31
C HIS A 132 -13.45 8.92 -4.05
N SER A 133 -14.73 8.59 -3.89
CA SER A 133 -15.32 7.47 -4.60
C SER A 133 -15.23 7.65 -6.12
N VAL A 134 -14.70 6.65 -6.82
CA VAL A 134 -14.72 6.61 -8.29
C VAL A 134 -16.12 6.28 -8.83
N THR A 135 -16.98 5.70 -7.99
CA THR A 135 -18.35 5.30 -8.32
C THR A 135 -19.40 6.33 -7.86
N ARG A 136 -19.12 7.08 -6.80
CA ARG A 136 -19.98 8.14 -6.25
C ARG A 136 -19.41 9.50 -6.64
N HIS A 137 -20.02 10.13 -7.65
CA HIS A 137 -19.61 11.43 -8.20
C HIS A 137 -19.92 12.60 -7.24
N ASP A 138 -19.27 12.63 -6.08
CA ASP A 138 -19.45 13.66 -5.06
C ASP A 138 -18.15 14.48 -4.91
N PRO A 139 -17.99 15.58 -5.67
CA PRO A 139 -16.73 16.31 -5.71
C PRO A 139 -16.49 17.05 -4.40
N THR A 140 -15.39 16.74 -3.70
CA THR A 140 -14.97 17.52 -2.54
C THR A 140 -14.42 18.88 -2.97
N ILE A 141 -14.90 19.92 -2.31
CA ILE A 141 -14.50 21.30 -2.55
C ILE A 141 -13.44 21.72 -1.52
N ARG A 142 -12.40 22.39 -1.99
CA ARG A 142 -11.37 23.03 -1.17
C ARG A 142 -11.14 24.46 -1.65
N THR A 143 -10.75 25.33 -0.72
CA THR A 143 -10.48 26.74 -1.01
C THR A 143 -9.00 27.03 -0.75
N LEU A 144 -8.35 27.60 -1.75
CA LEU A 144 -7.03 28.19 -1.64
C LEU A 144 -7.19 29.70 -1.46
N ARG A 145 -6.57 30.27 -0.43
CA ARG A 145 -6.55 31.71 -0.18
C ARG A 145 -5.20 32.29 -0.56
N LEU A 146 -5.19 33.24 -1.48
CA LEU A 146 -4.03 34.04 -1.84
C LEU A 146 -4.15 35.44 -1.24
N THR A 147 -3.19 35.83 -0.42
CA THR A 147 -3.12 37.16 0.20
C THR A 147 -1.89 37.89 -0.32
N ASN A 148 -2.09 39.14 -0.75
CA ASN A 148 -1.00 40.05 -1.03
C ASN A 148 -0.72 40.88 0.24
N GLU A 149 0.24 40.44 1.04
CA GLU A 149 0.63 41.11 2.28
C GLU A 149 1.57 42.32 2.05
N GLY A 150 2.01 42.52 0.81
CA GLY A 150 2.85 43.64 0.41
C GLY A 150 2.01 44.86 0.05
N ASP A 151 2.69 45.98 -0.13
CA ASP A 151 2.02 47.25 -0.44
C ASP A 151 1.83 47.45 -1.96
N GLY A 152 2.48 46.62 -2.80
CA GLY A 152 2.39 46.67 -4.26
C GLY A 152 1.25 45.84 -4.84
N THR A 153 0.73 46.21 -6.01
CA THR A 153 -0.33 45.45 -6.68
C THR A 153 0.27 44.23 -7.39
N LEU A 154 -0.29 43.04 -7.11
CA LEU A 154 0.04 41.81 -7.82
C LEU A 154 -0.75 41.73 -9.14
N GLU A 155 -0.05 41.47 -10.25
CA GLU A 155 -0.68 41.17 -11.53
C GLU A 155 -0.41 39.73 -11.96
N PHE A 156 -1.45 39.06 -12.44
CA PHE A 156 -1.32 37.76 -13.09
C PHE A 156 -0.88 37.97 -14.55
N VAL A 157 0.22 37.33 -14.95
CA VAL A 157 0.85 37.53 -16.27
C VAL A 157 0.80 36.26 -17.12
N GLY A 158 0.92 36.42 -18.44
CA GLY A 158 0.90 35.28 -19.35
C GLY A 158 -0.42 34.51 -19.31
N SER A 159 -0.36 33.22 -18.98
CA SER A 159 -1.55 32.37 -18.79
C SER A 159 -2.27 32.62 -17.46
N GLY A 160 -1.70 33.45 -16.57
CA GLY A 160 -2.26 33.81 -15.27
C GLY A 160 -2.23 32.64 -14.29
N VAL A 161 -3.16 31.70 -14.43
CA VAL A 161 -3.27 30.50 -13.59
C VAL A 161 -3.40 29.27 -14.48
N GLN A 162 -2.60 28.24 -14.21
CA GLN A 162 -2.62 26.98 -14.96
C GLN A 162 -2.87 25.78 -14.05
N LEU A 163 -3.86 24.99 -14.45
CA LEU A 163 -4.18 23.68 -13.92
C LEU A 163 -4.45 22.76 -15.12
N TYR A 164 -3.46 21.94 -15.49
CA TYR A 164 -3.57 20.99 -16.61
C TYR A 164 -3.80 19.59 -16.06
N HIS A 165 -5.02 19.34 -15.61
CA HIS A 165 -5.49 18.01 -15.22
C HIS A 165 -7.00 17.95 -15.41
N ASP A 166 -7.50 16.83 -15.89
CA ASP A 166 -8.93 16.55 -16.08
C ASP A 166 -9.65 16.24 -14.76
N LYS A 167 -8.92 15.76 -13.75
CA LYS A 167 -9.43 15.38 -12.42
C LYS A 167 -9.46 16.52 -11.40
N PHE A 168 -8.62 17.55 -11.59
CA PHE A 168 -8.59 18.75 -10.73
C PHE A 168 -9.06 19.97 -11.52
N THR A 169 -10.03 20.66 -10.97
CA THR A 169 -10.81 21.62 -11.75
C THR A 169 -11.25 22.79 -10.88
N PHE A 170 -11.37 23.99 -11.46
CA PHE A 170 -11.90 25.15 -10.73
C PHE A 170 -13.43 25.10 -10.69
N SER A 171 -14.01 25.46 -9.55
CA SER A 171 -15.47 25.53 -9.39
C SER A 171 -16.07 26.68 -10.20
N GLU A 172 -15.31 27.76 -10.38
CA GLU A 172 -15.63 28.89 -11.26
C GLU A 172 -14.36 29.35 -11.98
N PRO A 173 -14.46 29.99 -13.16
CA PRO A 173 -13.30 30.56 -13.83
C PRO A 173 -12.50 31.47 -12.87
N PRO A 174 -11.17 31.29 -12.74
CA PRO A 174 -10.37 32.04 -11.78
C PRO A 174 -10.38 33.54 -12.09
N ASP A 175 -10.59 34.37 -11.05
CA ASP A 175 -10.51 35.84 -11.17
C ASP A 175 -9.04 36.28 -11.25
N LEU A 176 -8.65 36.79 -12.42
CA LEU A 176 -7.30 37.25 -12.74
C LEU A 176 -7.15 38.78 -12.69
N SER A 177 -8.12 39.50 -12.12
CA SER A 177 -7.98 40.95 -11.94
C SER A 177 -6.79 41.30 -11.02
N PRO A 178 -6.17 42.48 -11.14
CA PRO A 178 -5.07 42.87 -10.26
C PRO A 178 -5.47 42.78 -8.77
N LEU A 179 -4.57 42.29 -7.92
CA LEU A 179 -4.80 42.12 -6.47
C LEU A 179 -4.01 43.19 -5.70
N PRO A 180 -4.68 44.23 -5.16
CA PRO A 180 -4.02 45.31 -4.43
C PRO A 180 -3.30 44.84 -3.17
N GLY A 181 -2.39 45.66 -2.65
CA GLY A 181 -1.74 45.41 -1.36
C GLY A 181 -2.74 45.33 -0.21
N GLY A 182 -2.54 44.36 0.68
CA GLY A 182 -3.44 44.01 1.78
C GLY A 182 -4.72 43.27 1.38
N ALA A 183 -4.93 42.96 0.10
CA ALA A 183 -6.11 42.26 -0.38
C ALA A 183 -5.92 40.73 -0.44
N THR A 184 -7.05 40.03 -0.39
CA THR A 184 -7.11 38.56 -0.42
C THR A 184 -8.04 38.09 -1.52
N ARG A 185 -7.72 36.95 -2.14
CA ARG A 185 -8.55 36.27 -3.13
C ARG A 185 -8.61 34.77 -2.88
N ASP A 186 -9.82 34.23 -2.95
CA ASP A 186 -10.08 32.81 -2.77
C ASP A 186 -10.26 32.12 -4.14
N PHE A 187 -9.62 30.96 -4.31
CA PHE A 187 -9.78 30.07 -5.46
C PHE A 187 -10.40 28.77 -4.97
N THR A 188 -11.55 28.42 -5.54
CA THR A 188 -12.29 27.21 -5.14
C THR A 188 -12.07 26.12 -6.16
N LEU A 189 -11.54 24.99 -5.70
CA LEU A 189 -11.13 23.85 -6.52
C LEU A 189 -11.98 22.63 -6.14
N HIS A 190 -12.20 21.75 -7.11
CA HIS A 190 -12.76 20.42 -6.89
C HIS A 190 -11.87 19.34 -7.49
N PHE A 191 -11.88 18.18 -6.83
CA PHE A 191 -11.28 16.95 -7.31
C PHE A 191 -12.39 15.95 -7.62
N GLN A 192 -12.30 15.30 -8.78
CA GLN A 192 -13.17 14.19 -9.16
C GLN A 192 -12.36 13.22 -10.03
N THR A 193 -12.45 11.94 -9.71
CA THR A 193 -11.77 10.87 -10.46
C THR A 193 -12.74 9.73 -10.76
N TYR A 194 -12.42 9.00 -11.83
CA TYR A 194 -13.14 7.79 -12.27
C TYR A 194 -12.23 6.56 -12.25
N GLU A 195 -11.00 6.73 -11.74
CA GLU A 195 -9.97 5.72 -11.67
C GLU A 195 -9.46 5.64 -10.23
N VAL A 196 -9.22 4.42 -9.77
CA VAL A 196 -8.68 4.18 -8.43
C VAL A 196 -7.18 4.48 -8.45
N GLY A 197 -6.68 5.14 -7.41
CA GLY A 197 -5.26 5.49 -7.27
C GLY A 197 -5.01 6.93 -6.82
N GLU A 198 -3.75 7.22 -6.47
CA GLU A 198 -3.31 8.55 -6.04
C GLU A 198 -3.09 9.45 -7.27
N GLU A 199 -3.56 10.69 -7.18
CA GLU A 199 -3.46 11.73 -8.20
C GLU A 199 -2.75 12.95 -7.61
N ALA A 200 -1.71 13.43 -8.29
CA ALA A 200 -0.92 14.56 -7.84
C ALA A 200 -0.61 15.53 -8.98
N VAL A 201 -0.87 16.82 -8.78
CA VAL A 201 -0.57 17.86 -9.76
C VAL A 201 -0.19 19.18 -9.07
N ASN A 202 0.60 20.03 -9.74
CA ASN A 202 0.90 21.37 -9.26
C ASN A 202 -0.01 22.42 -9.92
N LEU A 203 -0.75 23.16 -9.10
CA LEU A 203 -1.42 24.39 -9.53
C LEU A 203 -0.39 25.52 -9.63
N ARG A 204 -0.32 26.20 -10.78
CA ARG A 204 0.69 27.24 -11.04
C ARG A 204 0.07 28.62 -11.19
N PHE A 205 0.59 29.60 -10.44
CA PHE A 205 0.30 31.02 -10.62
C PHE A 205 1.49 31.71 -11.27
N PHE A 206 1.26 32.43 -12.37
CA PHE A 206 2.24 33.24 -13.06
C PHE A 206 2.01 34.70 -12.72
N THR A 207 3.00 35.33 -12.11
CA THR A 207 2.87 36.69 -11.59
C THR A 207 3.97 37.61 -12.09
N ASN A 208 3.74 38.92 -12.01
CA ASN A 208 4.75 39.94 -12.29
C ASN A 208 5.83 40.05 -11.18
N PHE A 209 5.78 39.19 -10.16
CA PHE A 209 6.71 39.23 -9.03
C PHE A 209 8.05 38.57 -9.36
N LEU A 210 9.08 39.39 -9.59
CA LEU A 210 10.38 38.94 -10.09
C LEU A 210 11.11 37.94 -9.19
N SER A 211 10.86 37.94 -7.88
CA SER A 211 11.47 36.98 -6.93
C SER A 211 10.76 35.63 -6.88
N VAL A 212 9.46 35.57 -7.24
CA VAL A 212 8.70 34.31 -7.37
C VAL A 212 7.79 34.42 -8.61
N PRO A 213 8.37 34.33 -9.83
CA PRO A 213 7.60 34.53 -11.07
C PRO A 213 6.55 33.45 -11.29
N THR A 214 6.77 32.27 -10.69
CA THR A 214 5.85 31.15 -10.66
C THR A 214 5.70 30.64 -9.23
N LEU A 215 4.46 30.63 -8.72
CA LEU A 215 4.10 29.98 -7.45
C LEU A 215 3.44 28.63 -7.77
N GLU A 216 3.96 27.53 -7.21
CA GLU A 216 3.42 26.17 -7.39
C GLU A 216 2.81 25.65 -6.10
N ILE A 217 1.54 25.24 -6.17
CA ILE A 217 0.80 24.66 -5.04
C ILE A 217 0.50 23.20 -5.35
N PRO A 218 1.03 22.24 -4.58
CA PRO A 218 0.72 20.83 -4.75
C PRO A 218 -0.75 20.55 -4.43
N LEU A 219 -1.41 19.84 -5.33
CA LEU A 219 -2.74 19.27 -5.16
C LEU A 219 -2.62 17.75 -5.12
N LEU A 220 -3.25 17.12 -4.14
CA LEU A 220 -3.31 15.67 -3.95
C LEU A 220 -4.78 15.23 -3.84
N GLY A 221 -5.11 14.09 -4.44
CA GLY A 221 -6.41 13.44 -4.26
C GLY A 221 -6.27 11.94 -4.53
N VAL A 222 -7.12 11.12 -3.92
CA VAL A 222 -7.07 9.66 -4.11
C VAL A 222 -8.42 9.19 -4.61
N GLY A 223 -8.44 8.54 -5.77
CA GLY A 223 -9.59 7.76 -6.19
C GLY A 223 -9.67 6.47 -5.40
N VAL A 224 -10.76 6.25 -4.69
CA VAL A 224 -11.07 5.00 -4.02
C VAL A 224 -12.30 4.39 -4.68
N ASP A 225 -12.30 3.10 -4.92
CA ASP A 225 -13.57 2.40 -5.08
C ASP A 225 -14.16 2.30 -3.68
N THR A 226 -15.39 2.77 -3.45
CA THR A 226 -16.00 2.69 -2.11
C THR A 226 -16.28 1.25 -1.68
N ASN A 227 -16.12 0.31 -2.60
CA ASN A 227 -16.14 -1.12 -2.33
C ASN A 227 -14.72 -1.64 -2.04
N ILE A 228 -13.74 -0.79 -1.71
CA ILE A 228 -12.38 -1.19 -1.36
C ILE A 228 -11.87 -0.42 -0.14
N THR A 229 -11.44 -1.15 0.89
CA THR A 229 -10.68 -0.62 2.02
C THR A 229 -9.19 -0.94 1.85
N ILE A 230 -8.32 0.08 1.94
CA ILE A 230 -6.87 -0.08 1.80
C ILE A 230 -6.22 -0.13 3.17
N LEU A 231 -5.68 -1.29 3.53
CA LEU A 231 -4.91 -1.48 4.75
C LEU A 231 -3.44 -1.13 4.51
N ARG A 232 -2.86 -0.36 5.43
CA ARG A 232 -1.48 0.11 5.36
C ARG A 232 -0.75 -0.17 6.67
N ALA A 233 0.55 -0.39 6.58
CA ALA A 233 1.41 -0.39 7.76
C ALA A 233 1.47 1.01 8.40
N ASP A 234 1.74 1.09 9.71
CA ASP A 234 1.94 2.36 10.42
C ASP A 234 3.05 3.17 9.73
N PRO A 235 2.88 4.49 9.48
CA PRO A 235 3.89 5.34 8.85
C PRO A 235 5.30 5.27 9.46
N GLN A 236 5.44 4.83 10.72
CA GLN A 236 6.74 4.66 11.39
C GLN A 236 7.47 3.34 11.03
N THR A 237 6.82 2.37 10.37
CA THR A 237 7.42 1.09 9.99
C THR A 237 8.07 1.17 8.62
N GLN A 238 9.25 1.77 8.54
CA GLN A 238 9.91 2.12 7.26
C GLN A 238 10.52 0.94 6.48
N GLN A 239 10.24 -0.32 6.81
CA GLN A 239 10.73 -1.49 6.04
C GLN A 239 9.85 -2.72 6.32
N GLY A 240 8.85 -2.97 5.50
CA GLY A 240 8.11 -4.21 5.69
C GLY A 240 7.14 -4.52 4.58
N ARG A 241 7.30 -5.71 4.00
CA ARG A 241 6.41 -6.34 3.02
C ARG A 241 5.02 -6.62 3.60
N PHE A 242 4.30 -5.57 3.98
CA PHE A 242 2.94 -5.64 4.51
C PHE A 242 2.01 -6.30 3.48
N GLY A 243 1.19 -7.25 3.89
CA GLY A 243 0.38 -8.02 2.95
C GLY A 243 1.18 -9.11 2.22
N THR A 244 2.33 -9.54 2.77
CA THR A 244 2.97 -10.80 2.32
C THR A 244 1.99 -11.95 2.47
N GLU A 245 1.33 -12.02 3.62
CA GLU A 245 0.29 -12.98 3.94
C GLU A 245 -0.90 -12.22 4.54
N VAL A 246 -2.11 -12.65 4.17
CA VAL A 246 -3.39 -12.10 4.62
C VAL A 246 -4.33 -13.25 4.97
N ALA A 247 -5.14 -13.09 6.01
CA ALA A 247 -6.25 -13.98 6.30
C ALA A 247 -7.49 -13.15 6.64
N GLY A 248 -8.64 -13.61 6.17
CA GLY A 248 -9.91 -13.16 6.71
C GLY A 248 -10.20 -13.94 7.99
N LEU A 249 -10.72 -13.23 8.96
CA LEU A 249 -11.01 -13.69 10.30
C LEU A 249 -12.50 -13.54 10.55
N SER A 250 -13.01 -14.30 11.51
CA SER A 250 -14.30 -13.99 12.12
C SER A 250 -14.26 -12.64 12.84
N ASP A 251 -15.33 -12.29 13.55
CA ASP A 251 -15.46 -11.05 14.30
C ASP A 251 -14.56 -11.05 15.55
N MET A 252 -13.36 -10.48 15.43
CA MET A 252 -12.34 -10.45 16.49
C MET A 252 -12.54 -9.30 17.47
N ASN A 253 -13.47 -8.38 17.17
CA ASN A 253 -13.70 -7.16 17.93
C ASN A 253 -15.11 -7.08 18.57
N GLY A 254 -16.01 -7.98 18.18
CA GLY A 254 -17.38 -8.11 18.68
C GLY A 254 -18.40 -7.18 18.01
N ASP A 255 -18.12 -6.66 16.81
CA ASP A 255 -19.02 -5.75 16.08
C ASP A 255 -20.00 -6.46 15.12
N GLY A 256 -19.84 -7.77 14.95
CA GLY A 256 -20.65 -8.64 14.12
C GLY A 256 -20.15 -8.83 12.69
N PHE A 257 -18.97 -8.31 12.33
CA PHE A 257 -18.42 -8.33 10.99
C PHE A 257 -17.06 -9.03 10.92
N GLY A 258 -16.70 -9.57 9.76
CA GLY A 258 -15.40 -10.23 9.57
C GLY A 258 -14.23 -9.26 9.69
N ASP A 259 -13.12 -9.70 10.29
CA ASP A 259 -11.91 -8.90 10.49
C ASP A 259 -10.74 -9.42 9.65
N VAL A 260 -9.65 -8.66 9.53
CA VAL A 260 -8.51 -9.03 8.67
C VAL A 260 -7.23 -9.14 9.49
N ALA A 261 -6.49 -10.24 9.34
CA ALA A 261 -5.09 -10.30 9.78
C ALA A 261 -4.13 -10.11 8.60
N VAL A 262 -3.05 -9.35 8.86
CA VAL A 262 -2.02 -9.09 7.86
C VAL A 262 -0.64 -9.23 8.49
N THR A 263 0.28 -9.89 7.78
CA THR A 263 1.69 -9.91 8.16
C THR A 263 2.29 -8.51 8.03
N VAL A 264 3.00 -8.11 9.08
CA VAL A 264 3.75 -6.86 9.15
C VAL A 264 5.21 -7.15 9.45
N ARG A 265 6.11 -6.31 8.92
CA ARG A 265 7.53 -6.35 9.29
C ARG A 265 7.96 -4.97 9.75
N ALA A 266 8.51 -4.88 10.95
CA ALA A 266 8.93 -3.64 11.57
C ALA A 266 10.31 -3.82 12.22
N ASN A 267 11.28 -2.98 11.85
CA ASN A 267 12.64 -3.01 12.40
C ASN A 267 13.32 -4.40 12.29
N GLY A 268 13.06 -5.10 11.17
CA GLY A 268 13.61 -6.43 10.91
C GLY A 268 12.91 -7.58 11.65
N ARG A 269 11.86 -7.30 12.44
CA ARG A 269 11.02 -8.32 13.11
C ARG A 269 9.68 -8.46 12.40
N TRP A 270 9.20 -9.68 12.28
CA TRP A 270 7.88 -9.98 11.75
C TRP A 270 6.83 -9.95 12.86
N GLY A 271 5.58 -9.70 12.48
CA GLY A 271 4.44 -9.45 13.33
C GLY A 271 3.14 -9.71 12.56
N ILE A 272 2.03 -9.89 13.26
CA ILE A 272 0.69 -9.94 12.66
C ILE A 272 -0.10 -8.79 13.27
N ARG A 273 -0.82 -8.07 12.41
CA ARG A 273 -1.72 -6.99 12.82
C ARG A 273 -3.12 -7.33 12.38
N LEU A 274 -4.08 -7.19 13.31
CA LEU A 274 -5.49 -7.33 13.02
C LEU A 274 -6.07 -5.95 12.71
N PHE A 275 -6.99 -5.92 11.76
CA PHE A 275 -7.71 -4.75 11.31
C PHE A 275 -9.20 -5.08 11.29
N ASP A 276 -9.99 -4.09 11.70
CA ASP A 276 -11.44 -4.12 11.58
C ASP A 276 -11.82 -4.15 10.10
N GLY A 277 -12.61 -5.14 9.68
CA GLY A 277 -13.05 -5.27 8.29
C GLY A 277 -14.00 -4.17 7.83
N VAL A 278 -14.72 -3.53 8.75
CA VAL A 278 -15.65 -2.43 8.44
C VAL A 278 -14.88 -1.12 8.31
N SER A 279 -14.09 -0.74 9.32
CA SER A 279 -13.45 0.58 9.37
C SER A 279 -12.02 0.61 8.83
N GLY A 280 -11.39 -0.55 8.66
CA GLY A 280 -9.95 -0.66 8.38
C GLY A 280 -9.06 -0.24 9.56
N ALA A 281 -9.63 0.07 10.72
CA ALA A 281 -8.87 0.49 11.90
C ALA A 281 -8.12 -0.70 12.50
N SER A 282 -6.92 -0.46 13.02
CA SER A 282 -6.18 -1.53 13.67
C SER A 282 -6.81 -1.95 14.99
N ILE A 283 -7.09 -3.24 15.17
CA ILE A 283 -7.64 -3.81 16.40
C ILE A 283 -6.50 -4.11 17.38
N ARG A 284 -5.56 -4.99 16.98
CA ARG A 284 -4.46 -5.44 17.84
C ARG A 284 -3.24 -5.89 17.06
N LYS A 285 -2.15 -6.10 17.79
CA LYS A 285 -0.96 -6.80 17.29
C LYS A 285 -0.86 -8.16 17.98
N ILE A 286 -0.61 -9.21 17.22
CA ILE A 286 -0.19 -10.51 17.74
C ILE A 286 1.31 -10.59 17.63
N SER A 287 1.97 -10.96 18.73
CA SER A 287 3.41 -11.17 18.77
C SER A 287 3.82 -11.95 20.01
N LEU A 288 4.89 -12.72 19.89
CA LEU A 288 5.55 -13.34 21.04
C LEU A 288 6.31 -12.32 21.88
N GLU A 289 6.41 -12.57 23.20
CA GLU A 289 7.16 -11.72 24.13
C GLU A 289 8.65 -11.59 23.76
N ASP A 290 9.25 -12.64 23.21
CA ASP A 290 10.65 -12.64 22.73
C ASP A 290 10.81 -12.05 21.32
N GLY A 291 9.70 -11.80 20.62
CA GLY A 291 9.63 -11.09 19.34
C GLY A 291 9.82 -11.96 18.09
N GLY A 292 9.68 -13.28 18.20
CA GLY A 292 9.75 -14.22 17.06
C GLY A 292 11.13 -14.27 16.39
N PHE A 293 11.35 -15.26 15.52
CA PHE A 293 12.55 -15.34 14.68
C PHE A 293 12.31 -14.77 13.27
N TYR A 294 13.33 -14.85 12.39
CA TYR A 294 13.39 -14.21 11.07
C TYR A 294 12.22 -14.51 10.12
N TYR A 295 11.38 -15.50 10.41
CA TYR A 295 10.23 -15.91 9.59
C TYR A 295 8.95 -16.15 10.41
N TRP A 296 8.84 -15.61 11.63
CA TRP A 296 7.59 -15.69 12.40
C TRP A 296 6.43 -15.01 11.65
N GLY A 297 5.23 -15.61 11.61
CA GLY A 297 4.07 -15.00 10.95
C GLY A 297 4.17 -14.95 9.42
N ILE A 298 4.95 -15.86 8.83
CA ILE A 298 4.94 -16.14 7.38
C ILE A 298 3.70 -16.92 6.95
N ALA A 299 3.10 -17.68 7.86
CA ALA A 299 1.84 -18.40 7.67
C ALA A 299 0.97 -18.24 8.92
N PHE A 300 -0.32 -17.95 8.71
CA PHE A 300 -1.33 -17.92 9.76
C PHE A 300 -2.72 -18.15 9.15
N ASP A 301 -3.65 -18.66 9.94
CA ASP A 301 -5.04 -18.87 9.54
C ASP A 301 -5.96 -18.77 10.77
N SER A 302 -7.27 -18.62 10.53
CA SER A 302 -8.29 -18.75 11.58
C SER A 302 -8.46 -20.21 11.99
N VAL A 303 -8.65 -20.48 13.28
CA VAL A 303 -9.03 -21.78 13.82
C VAL A 303 -10.41 -21.64 14.45
N PRO A 304 -11.41 -22.46 14.06
CA PRO A 304 -12.75 -22.35 14.63
C PRO A 304 -12.76 -22.41 16.16
N ASP A 305 -13.62 -21.59 16.78
CA ASP A 305 -13.72 -21.34 18.22
C ASP A 305 -13.33 -22.54 19.13
N VAL A 306 -12.10 -22.48 19.61
CA VAL A 306 -11.39 -23.46 20.43
C VAL A 306 -11.71 -23.26 21.89
N ASN A 307 -11.91 -22.04 22.36
CA ASN A 307 -12.15 -21.76 23.77
C ASN A 307 -13.66 -21.70 24.13
N LEU A 308 -14.54 -21.66 23.14
CA LEU A 308 -16.01 -21.50 23.19
C LEU A 308 -16.48 -20.12 23.68
N ASP A 309 -15.78 -19.05 23.33
CA ASP A 309 -16.16 -17.67 23.63
C ASP A 309 -16.96 -16.98 22.50
N GLY A 310 -17.12 -17.66 21.37
CA GLY A 310 -17.81 -17.19 20.18
C GLY A 310 -16.91 -16.51 19.15
N ILE A 311 -15.60 -16.45 19.38
CA ILE A 311 -14.60 -15.84 18.50
C ILE A 311 -13.57 -16.90 18.13
N ASP A 312 -13.29 -17.03 16.84
CA ASP A 312 -12.27 -17.95 16.33
C ASP A 312 -10.86 -17.58 16.82
N GLU A 313 -9.99 -18.57 16.92
CA GLU A 313 -8.58 -18.43 17.28
C GLU A 313 -7.71 -18.19 16.04
N ILE A 314 -6.43 -17.90 16.29
CA ILE A 314 -5.45 -17.65 15.24
C ILE A 314 -4.26 -18.57 15.44
N VAL A 315 -4.01 -19.44 14.46
CA VAL A 315 -2.78 -20.25 14.42
C VAL A 315 -1.69 -19.50 13.65
N VAL A 316 -0.46 -19.51 14.16
CA VAL A 316 0.67 -18.79 13.58
C VAL A 316 1.91 -19.67 13.53
N GLY A 317 2.53 -19.76 12.35
CA GLY A 317 3.78 -20.47 12.12
C GLY A 317 5.05 -19.66 12.42
N ASP A 318 6.08 -20.31 12.96
CA ASP A 318 7.46 -19.80 13.07
C ASP A 318 8.46 -20.89 12.65
N PRO A 319 8.63 -21.12 11.34
CA PRO A 319 9.50 -22.19 10.82
C PRO A 319 10.98 -21.97 11.18
N SER A 320 11.34 -20.76 11.56
CA SER A 320 12.71 -20.38 11.91
C SER A 320 13.02 -20.49 13.39
N ARG A 321 12.04 -20.88 14.21
CA ARG A 321 12.18 -20.91 15.67
C ARG A 321 13.32 -21.82 16.08
N ARG A 322 14.20 -21.28 16.91
CA ARG A 322 15.22 -22.05 17.63
C ARG A 322 14.72 -22.37 19.04
N LEU A 323 14.27 -23.61 19.26
CA LEU A 323 13.80 -24.06 20.57
C LEU A 323 14.97 -24.49 21.48
N PRO A 324 14.88 -24.27 22.81
CA PRO A 324 15.86 -24.80 23.76
C PRO A 324 15.93 -26.33 23.68
N ASN A 325 17.14 -26.90 23.64
CA ASN A 325 17.37 -28.35 23.53
C ASN A 325 16.86 -29.03 22.25
N SER A 326 16.55 -28.25 21.21
CA SER A 326 16.21 -28.72 19.86
C SER A 326 17.39 -28.46 18.89
N PRO A 327 17.49 -29.17 17.75
CA PRO A 327 18.32 -28.71 16.63
C PRO A 327 18.00 -27.25 16.27
N THR A 328 18.99 -26.51 15.77
CA THR A 328 18.76 -25.11 15.34
C THR A 328 17.77 -25.06 14.18
N GLN A 329 16.77 -24.18 14.27
CA GLN A 329 15.73 -23.96 13.24
C GLN A 329 14.83 -25.19 12.98
N ALA A 330 14.37 -25.86 14.04
CA ALA A 330 13.35 -26.90 13.93
C ALA A 330 11.96 -26.34 13.62
N GLY A 331 11.69 -25.10 14.05
CA GLY A 331 10.38 -24.45 13.88
C GLY A 331 9.45 -24.62 15.09
N ALA A 332 8.33 -23.88 15.08
CA ALA A 332 7.26 -23.92 16.07
C ALA A 332 5.95 -23.39 15.46
N ALA A 333 4.82 -23.69 16.10
CA ALA A 333 3.54 -23.06 15.83
C ALA A 333 2.85 -22.63 17.14
N TYR A 334 2.03 -21.61 17.06
CA TYR A 334 1.40 -20.97 18.22
C TYR A 334 -0.08 -20.74 17.94
N LEU A 335 -0.93 -21.09 18.90
CA LEU A 335 -2.36 -20.79 18.87
C LEU A 335 -2.63 -19.60 19.80
N PHE A 336 -3.22 -18.54 19.26
CA PHE A 336 -3.60 -17.35 19.99
C PHE A 336 -5.11 -17.23 20.05
N ASP A 337 -5.58 -16.79 21.20
CA ASP A 337 -6.96 -16.39 21.45
C ASP A 337 -7.32 -15.19 20.57
N GLY A 338 -8.34 -15.32 19.72
CA GLY A 338 -8.74 -14.24 18.81
C GLY A 338 -9.25 -13.01 19.55
N ALA A 339 -10.05 -13.23 20.59
CA ALA A 339 -10.69 -12.21 21.41
C ALA A 339 -9.71 -11.39 22.26
N THR A 340 -8.65 -11.99 22.80
CA THR A 340 -7.69 -11.36 23.75
C THR A 340 -6.27 -11.22 23.21
N GLY A 341 -5.89 -12.05 22.22
CA GLY A 341 -4.54 -12.09 21.65
C GLY A 341 -3.55 -12.81 22.55
N ASP A 342 -4.05 -13.44 23.63
CA ASP A 342 -3.25 -14.22 24.56
C ASP A 342 -2.83 -15.55 23.92
N LEU A 343 -1.64 -16.03 24.28
CA LEU A 343 -1.16 -17.32 23.81
C LEU A 343 -1.90 -18.45 24.53
N ILE A 344 -2.57 -19.33 23.77
CA ILE A 344 -3.23 -20.53 24.28
C ILE A 344 -2.22 -21.68 24.29
N HIS A 345 -1.70 -22.04 23.11
CA HIS A 345 -0.77 -23.16 22.94
C HIS A 345 0.49 -22.78 22.18
N ALA A 346 1.59 -23.43 22.52
CA ALA A 346 2.83 -23.42 21.74
C ALA A 346 3.23 -24.86 21.47
N VAL A 347 3.24 -25.26 20.21
CA VAL A 347 3.54 -26.62 19.79
C VAL A 347 4.83 -26.68 18.98
N ALA A 348 5.48 -27.83 19.05
CA ALA A 348 6.71 -28.12 18.34
C ALA A 348 6.67 -29.57 17.82
N SER A 349 7.36 -29.81 16.71
CA SER A 349 7.49 -31.15 16.15
C SER A 349 8.09 -32.14 17.16
N ILE A 350 7.47 -33.31 17.29
CA ILE A 350 8.04 -34.45 18.03
C ILE A 350 9.24 -35.07 17.31
N ASN A 351 9.39 -34.79 16.00
CA ASN A 351 10.49 -35.20 15.15
C ASN A 351 11.40 -34.01 14.79
N ALA A 352 11.53 -33.03 15.69
CA ALA A 352 12.27 -31.80 15.44
C ALA A 352 13.69 -32.05 14.88
N GLU A 353 13.94 -31.53 13.69
CA GLU A 353 15.19 -31.68 12.95
C GLU A 353 15.88 -30.35 12.65
N TRP A 354 17.15 -30.42 12.25
CA TRP A 354 17.88 -29.24 11.82
C TRP A 354 17.29 -28.75 10.49
N LEU A 355 16.77 -27.52 10.46
CA LEU A 355 16.03 -26.99 9.30
C LEU A 355 14.77 -27.79 8.94
N GLY A 356 14.06 -28.38 9.91
CA GLY A 356 12.78 -29.06 9.66
C GLY A 356 11.65 -28.11 9.22
N LEU A 357 11.75 -26.83 9.58
CA LEU A 357 10.81 -25.76 9.19
C LEU A 357 9.35 -26.04 9.61
N PHE A 358 9.15 -26.65 10.77
CA PHE A 358 7.82 -26.84 11.37
C PHE A 358 7.13 -25.49 11.59
N GLY A 359 5.90 -25.34 11.10
CA GLY A 359 5.18 -24.06 11.07
C GLY A 359 5.44 -23.27 9.80
N SER A 360 5.92 -23.90 8.73
CA SER A 360 6.08 -23.26 7.42
C SER A 360 4.75 -23.02 6.72
N ALA A 361 3.76 -23.86 6.99
CA ALA A 361 2.36 -23.71 6.62
C ALA A 361 1.48 -24.14 7.80
N VAL A 362 0.34 -23.46 7.98
CA VAL A 362 -0.63 -23.75 9.04
C VAL A 362 -2.04 -23.52 8.50
N ALA A 363 -3.03 -24.26 9.00
CA ALA A 363 -4.44 -24.03 8.71
C ALA A 363 -5.31 -24.50 9.88
N GLY A 364 -6.45 -23.85 10.09
CA GLY A 364 -7.48 -24.31 11.02
C GLY A 364 -8.35 -25.40 10.42
N ILE A 365 -8.87 -26.29 11.26
CA ILE A 365 -9.75 -27.41 10.93
C ILE A 365 -10.97 -27.32 11.83
N PRO A 366 -12.21 -27.55 11.34
CA PRO A 366 -13.43 -27.41 12.15
C PRO A 366 -13.51 -28.25 13.42
N ASP A 367 -13.33 -29.57 13.33
CA ASP A 367 -13.27 -30.50 14.46
C ASP A 367 -12.88 -31.87 13.88
N THR A 368 -11.81 -32.47 14.38
CA THR A 368 -11.35 -33.80 13.96
C THR A 368 -11.62 -34.88 15.00
N ASN A 369 -11.88 -34.52 16.25
CA ASN A 369 -11.91 -35.44 17.38
C ASN A 369 -13.29 -35.56 18.06
N GLY A 370 -14.25 -34.73 17.68
CA GLY A 370 -15.63 -34.76 18.14
C GLY A 370 -15.88 -34.06 19.47
N ASP A 371 -14.99 -33.19 19.91
CA ASP A 371 -15.17 -32.37 21.11
C ASP A 371 -15.95 -31.07 20.84
N GLY A 372 -16.23 -30.76 19.57
CA GLY A 372 -16.94 -29.57 19.12
C GLY A 372 -16.11 -28.29 19.14
N ARG A 373 -14.79 -28.40 19.13
CA ARG A 373 -13.83 -27.27 19.08
C ARG A 373 -12.95 -27.42 17.83
N GLY A 374 -12.42 -26.29 17.36
CA GLY A 374 -11.48 -26.28 16.24
C GLY A 374 -10.17 -26.99 16.56
N ASP A 375 -9.58 -27.57 15.52
CA ASP A 375 -8.26 -28.20 15.50
C ASP A 375 -7.36 -27.48 14.49
N PHE A 376 -6.09 -27.85 14.40
CA PHE A 376 -5.21 -27.21 13.42
C PHE A 376 -4.12 -28.15 12.88
N ILE A 377 -3.73 -27.91 11.63
CA ILE A 377 -2.63 -28.62 10.95
C ILE A 377 -1.40 -27.74 10.83
N VAL A 378 -0.23 -28.36 10.95
CA VAL A 378 1.08 -27.71 10.80
C VAL A 378 1.96 -28.48 9.83
N GLY A 379 2.46 -27.80 8.81
CA GLY A 379 3.43 -28.32 7.83
C GLY A 379 4.89 -28.16 8.28
N ALA A 380 5.71 -29.14 7.93
CA ALA A 380 7.15 -29.18 8.15
C ALA A 380 7.83 -29.80 6.92
N TYR A 381 7.84 -29.05 5.81
CA TYR A 381 8.20 -29.60 4.49
C TYR A 381 9.67 -30.06 4.33
N ALA A 382 10.52 -29.74 5.30
CA ALA A 382 11.94 -30.09 5.30
C ALA A 382 12.32 -31.12 6.37
N GLU A 383 11.34 -31.68 7.11
CA GLU A 383 11.60 -32.81 8.01
C GLU A 383 11.70 -34.14 7.25
N ASP A 384 12.52 -35.05 7.75
CA ASP A 384 12.86 -36.31 7.10
C ASP A 384 12.24 -37.51 7.84
N PRO A 385 11.31 -38.26 7.21
CA PRO A 385 10.78 -39.50 7.76
C PRO A 385 11.80 -40.64 7.57
N GLY A 386 12.95 -40.54 8.22
CA GLY A 386 13.95 -41.60 8.32
C GLY A 386 15.36 -41.22 7.86
N PRO A 387 16.35 -42.10 8.10
CA PRO A 387 17.77 -41.77 8.01
C PRO A 387 18.33 -41.59 6.59
N THR A 388 17.53 -41.87 5.57
CA THR A 388 17.91 -41.75 4.14
C THR A 388 17.02 -40.76 3.38
N ALA A 389 16.10 -40.10 4.08
CA ALA A 389 15.28 -39.02 3.54
C ALA A 389 16.09 -37.71 3.50
N PHE A 390 15.72 -36.83 2.59
CA PHE A 390 16.20 -35.45 2.51
C PHE A 390 15.07 -34.59 1.95
N ASP A 391 14.62 -33.60 2.71
CA ASP A 391 13.51 -32.70 2.40
C ASP A 391 12.24 -33.44 1.91
N VAL A 392 11.93 -34.59 2.53
CA VAL A 392 10.72 -35.36 2.16
C VAL A 392 9.47 -34.69 2.70
N GLY A 393 9.52 -34.17 3.92
CA GLY A 393 8.46 -33.41 4.58
C GLY A 393 7.51 -34.23 5.44
N ARG A 394 6.86 -33.53 6.38
CA ARG A 394 5.85 -34.05 7.32
C ARG A 394 4.75 -33.01 7.55
N ALA A 395 3.58 -33.46 8.00
CA ALA A 395 2.54 -32.60 8.53
C ALA A 395 1.94 -33.20 9.81
N TYR A 396 1.32 -32.37 10.65
CA TYR A 396 0.87 -32.75 11.98
C TYR A 396 -0.48 -32.11 12.30
N ILE A 397 -1.44 -32.90 12.77
CA ILE A 397 -2.75 -32.42 13.26
C ILE A 397 -2.70 -32.35 14.79
N TYR A 398 -3.09 -31.22 15.34
CA TYR A 398 -3.16 -30.96 16.78
C TYR A 398 -4.59 -30.63 17.20
N ASP A 399 -4.95 -31.12 18.39
CA ASP A 399 -6.17 -30.71 19.08
C ASP A 399 -6.05 -29.24 19.47
N GLY A 400 -6.97 -28.39 19.02
CA GLY A 400 -6.94 -26.98 19.38
C GLY A 400 -7.13 -26.76 20.87
N SER A 401 -7.98 -27.56 21.51
CA SER A 401 -8.36 -27.38 22.91
C SER A 401 -7.23 -27.76 23.86
N SER A 402 -6.58 -28.91 23.64
CA SER A 402 -5.55 -29.43 24.53
C SER A 402 -4.12 -29.13 24.07
N GLY A 403 -3.93 -28.83 22.79
CA GLY A 403 -2.61 -28.73 22.15
C GLY A 403 -1.91 -30.08 21.98
N GLU A 404 -2.60 -31.21 22.21
CA GLU A 404 -2.05 -32.55 22.01
C GLU A 404 -1.95 -32.90 20.53
N LEU A 405 -0.92 -33.67 20.17
CA LEU A 405 -0.77 -34.21 18.82
C LEU A 405 -1.81 -35.31 18.59
N LEU A 406 -2.67 -35.13 17.59
CA LEU A 406 -3.64 -36.13 17.16
C LEU A 406 -2.98 -37.08 16.15
N HIS A 407 -2.43 -36.53 15.06
CA HIS A 407 -1.90 -37.32 13.95
C HIS A 407 -0.60 -36.79 13.38
N GLU A 408 0.29 -37.70 13.00
CA GLU A 408 1.48 -37.45 12.20
C GLU A 408 1.24 -37.97 10.78
N LEU A 409 1.37 -37.08 9.78
CA LEU A 409 1.09 -37.37 8.38
C LEU A 409 2.39 -37.38 7.57
N VAL A 410 2.49 -38.36 6.67
CA VAL A 410 3.64 -38.52 5.76
C VAL A 410 3.15 -38.98 4.38
N SER A 411 3.86 -38.59 3.32
CA SER A 411 3.63 -39.16 1.98
C SER A 411 3.90 -40.68 1.99
N GLU A 412 3.07 -41.45 1.30
CA GLU A 412 3.31 -42.90 1.10
C GLU A 412 4.56 -43.21 0.28
N PHE A 413 5.03 -42.28 -0.56
CA PHE A 413 6.16 -42.52 -1.46
C PHE A 413 7.50 -42.07 -0.86
N GLN A 414 7.47 -41.10 0.06
CA GLN A 414 8.64 -40.58 0.78
C GLN A 414 9.83 -40.24 -0.14
N THR A 415 9.55 -39.60 -1.29
CA THR A 415 10.59 -39.30 -2.27
C THR A 415 11.46 -38.13 -1.83
N LEU A 416 12.76 -38.17 -2.17
CA LEU A 416 13.70 -37.08 -1.84
C LEU A 416 13.26 -35.75 -2.46
N ASN A 417 13.31 -34.68 -1.67
CA ASN A 417 12.82 -33.34 -2.01
C ASN A 417 11.33 -33.31 -2.37
N ALA A 418 10.51 -34.18 -1.79
CA ALA A 418 9.06 -34.17 -2.04
C ALA A 418 8.40 -32.88 -1.50
N ASN A 419 8.96 -32.30 -0.44
CA ASN A 419 8.40 -31.14 0.25
C ASN A 419 6.95 -31.36 0.70
N PHE A 420 6.62 -32.54 1.23
CA PHE A 420 5.30 -32.84 1.77
C PHE A 420 4.99 -31.93 2.98
N GLY A 421 3.85 -31.24 2.98
CA GLY A 421 3.55 -30.23 3.99
C GLY A 421 4.05 -28.84 3.61
N TYR A 422 4.38 -28.60 2.34
CA TYR A 422 4.72 -27.27 1.82
C TYR A 422 3.53 -26.31 1.92
N SER A 423 2.35 -26.80 1.56
CA SER A 423 1.06 -26.15 1.78
C SER A 423 0.11 -27.13 2.48
N VAL A 424 -0.79 -26.58 3.29
CA VAL A 424 -1.81 -27.35 4.02
C VAL A 424 -3.12 -26.57 4.00
N ALA A 425 -4.23 -27.29 3.98
CA ALA A 425 -5.55 -26.71 4.20
C ALA A 425 -6.36 -27.63 5.13
N GLY A 426 -6.99 -27.04 6.15
CA GLY A 426 -8.09 -27.69 6.83
C GLY A 426 -9.38 -27.44 6.05
N THR A 427 -10.22 -28.45 6.00
CA THR A 427 -11.46 -28.43 5.23
C THR A 427 -12.63 -28.88 6.08
N GLY A 428 -13.84 -28.75 5.56
CA GLY A 428 -14.97 -29.50 6.09
C GLY A 428 -14.81 -31.01 5.87
N ASP A 429 -15.93 -31.71 5.87
CA ASP A 429 -15.97 -33.15 5.62
C ASP A 429 -15.83 -33.44 4.12
N LEU A 430 -14.79 -34.20 3.75
CA LEU A 430 -14.53 -34.64 2.37
C LEU A 430 -14.92 -36.11 2.16
N ASN A 431 -15.30 -36.85 3.21
CA ASN A 431 -15.49 -38.29 3.15
C ASN A 431 -16.89 -38.77 3.64
N GLY A 432 -17.65 -37.89 4.28
CA GLY A 432 -18.99 -38.11 4.81
C GLY A 432 -19.04 -38.65 6.25
N ASP A 433 -17.96 -38.57 7.04
CA ASP A 433 -17.90 -39.05 8.43
C ASP A 433 -18.32 -38.01 9.48
N GLY A 434 -18.49 -36.76 9.08
CA GLY A 434 -18.89 -35.63 9.93
C GLY A 434 -17.75 -34.90 10.63
N PHE A 435 -16.49 -35.22 10.34
CA PHE A 435 -15.30 -34.54 10.86
C PHE A 435 -14.62 -33.72 9.76
N GLY A 436 -13.82 -32.72 10.16
CA GLY A 436 -13.01 -31.95 9.22
C GLY A 436 -11.83 -32.77 8.69
N ASP A 437 -11.57 -32.69 7.38
CA ASP A 437 -10.46 -33.35 6.72
C ASP A 437 -9.33 -32.38 6.36
N VAL A 438 -8.18 -32.91 5.91
CA VAL A 438 -7.03 -32.07 5.54
C VAL A 438 -6.46 -32.39 4.16
N ILE A 439 -5.99 -31.33 3.50
CA ILE A 439 -5.26 -31.39 2.23
C ILE A 439 -3.80 -31.03 2.49
N VAL A 440 -2.87 -31.82 1.94
CA VAL A 440 -1.42 -31.57 2.08
C VAL A 440 -0.74 -31.56 0.72
N GLY A 441 -0.08 -30.45 0.39
CA GLY A 441 0.70 -30.26 -0.83
C GLY A 441 2.12 -30.82 -0.73
N SER A 442 2.62 -31.36 -1.84
CA SER A 442 3.98 -31.89 -2.00
C SER A 442 4.54 -31.54 -3.39
N PRO A 443 4.79 -30.24 -3.67
CA PRO A 443 5.13 -29.75 -5.01
C PRO A 443 6.45 -30.30 -5.57
N GLY A 444 7.37 -30.74 -4.70
CA GLY A 444 8.64 -31.35 -5.10
C GLY A 444 8.55 -32.85 -5.43
N GLU A 445 7.39 -33.50 -5.24
CA GLU A 445 7.26 -34.94 -5.44
C GLU A 445 7.10 -35.32 -6.93
N GLY A 446 7.85 -36.31 -7.43
CA GLY A 446 7.78 -36.68 -8.86
C GLY A 446 9.05 -37.28 -9.48
N GLY A 447 10.18 -37.15 -8.79
CA GLY A 447 11.45 -37.76 -9.18
C GLY A 447 12.18 -37.01 -10.31
N HIS A 448 13.50 -36.87 -10.16
CA HIS A 448 14.36 -36.24 -11.15
C HIS A 448 14.26 -36.97 -12.53
N PRO A 449 14.12 -36.24 -13.66
CA PRO A 449 14.38 -34.81 -13.82
C PRO A 449 13.16 -33.88 -13.70
N VAL A 450 11.97 -34.36 -13.36
CA VAL A 450 10.74 -33.53 -13.39
C VAL A 450 10.04 -33.57 -12.04
N PHE A 451 10.11 -32.47 -11.30
CA PHE A 451 9.31 -32.22 -10.10
C PHE A 451 7.86 -31.94 -10.52
N THR A 452 7.07 -33.00 -10.66
CA THR A 452 5.68 -32.91 -11.16
C THR A 452 4.67 -32.54 -10.08
N GLY A 453 5.06 -32.54 -8.80
CA GLY A 453 4.19 -32.24 -7.67
C GLY A 453 3.09 -33.27 -7.39
N ARG A 454 2.53 -33.19 -6.19
CA ARG A 454 1.38 -33.98 -5.69
C ARG A 454 0.59 -33.22 -4.64
N ALA A 455 -0.64 -33.67 -4.40
CA ALA A 455 -1.44 -33.29 -3.25
C ALA A 455 -2.11 -34.53 -2.65
N TYR A 456 -2.34 -34.52 -1.34
CA TYR A 456 -2.84 -35.64 -0.55
C TYR A 456 -4.04 -35.20 0.26
N ILE A 457 -5.00 -36.11 0.44
CA ILE A 457 -6.20 -35.93 1.27
C ILE A 457 -6.13 -36.94 2.40
N PHE A 458 -6.15 -36.46 3.64
CA PHE A 458 -6.19 -37.31 4.82
C PHE A 458 -7.49 -37.08 5.58
N ASP A 459 -8.02 -38.17 6.11
CA ASP A 459 -9.09 -38.14 7.10
C ASP A 459 -8.53 -37.45 8.35
N GLY A 460 -9.15 -36.34 8.75
CA GLY A 460 -8.67 -35.58 9.90
C GLY A 460 -8.85 -36.34 11.23
N SER A 461 -9.88 -37.18 11.34
CA SER A 461 -10.21 -37.94 12.54
C SER A 461 -9.32 -39.15 12.75
N SER A 462 -9.03 -39.91 11.69
CA SER A 462 -8.22 -41.14 11.77
C SER A 462 -6.75 -40.94 11.38
N GLY A 463 -6.43 -39.86 10.66
CA GLY A 463 -5.11 -39.66 10.04
C GLY A 463 -4.84 -40.58 8.85
N GLU A 464 -5.83 -41.36 8.38
CA GLU A 464 -5.68 -42.26 7.25
C GLU A 464 -5.68 -41.50 5.92
N LEU A 465 -4.89 -41.98 4.96
CA LEU A 465 -4.89 -41.44 3.61
C LEU A 465 -6.18 -41.82 2.88
N LEU A 466 -6.97 -40.82 2.49
CA LEU A 466 -8.19 -41.00 1.70
C LEU A 466 -7.87 -41.07 0.20
N TRP A 467 -7.06 -40.12 -0.28
CA TRP A 467 -6.73 -40.01 -1.70
C TRP A 467 -5.44 -39.22 -1.94
N PHE A 468 -4.88 -39.33 -3.15
CA PHE A 468 -3.80 -38.47 -3.60
C PHE A 468 -3.90 -38.18 -5.10
N PHE A 469 -3.48 -36.99 -5.49
CA PHE A 469 -3.55 -36.49 -6.86
C PHE A 469 -2.18 -36.41 -7.51
N PHE A 470 -2.16 -36.70 -8.80
CA PHE A 470 -1.08 -36.36 -9.71
C PHE A 470 -1.53 -35.18 -10.58
N PRO A 471 -0.59 -34.37 -11.10
CA PRO A 471 -0.94 -33.43 -12.14
C PRO A 471 -1.52 -34.17 -13.35
N PRO A 472 -2.62 -33.67 -13.96
CA PRO A 472 -3.18 -34.24 -15.18
C PRO A 472 -2.21 -34.21 -16.37
N ASP A 473 -1.26 -33.26 -16.39
CA ASP A 473 -0.21 -33.16 -17.40
C ASP A 473 1.17 -33.38 -16.75
N LEU A 474 1.85 -34.47 -17.16
CA LEU A 474 3.14 -34.92 -16.63
C LEU A 474 4.34 -34.40 -17.44
N GLU A 475 4.12 -33.55 -18.45
CA GLU A 475 5.15 -33.24 -19.45
C GLU A 475 6.14 -32.12 -19.03
N THR A 476 5.86 -31.35 -17.97
CA THR A 476 6.76 -30.29 -17.46
C THR A 476 6.70 -30.15 -15.93
N PRO A 477 7.77 -29.64 -15.25
CA PRO A 477 7.64 -29.19 -13.88
C PRO A 477 6.51 -28.16 -13.81
N ASN A 478 5.59 -28.35 -12.88
CA ASN A 478 4.36 -27.57 -12.82
C ASN A 478 4.02 -27.11 -11.39
N ASP A 479 4.83 -27.51 -10.40
CA ASP A 479 4.63 -27.21 -8.98
C ASP A 479 3.23 -27.58 -8.49
N PHE A 480 2.66 -28.69 -8.97
CA PHE A 480 1.33 -29.15 -8.57
C PHE A 480 1.28 -29.43 -7.06
N GLY A 481 0.31 -28.83 -6.36
CA GLY A 481 0.25 -28.87 -4.90
C GLY A 481 1.14 -27.83 -4.23
N LYS A 482 1.63 -26.82 -4.96
CA LYS A 482 2.27 -25.64 -4.34
C LYS A 482 1.28 -24.92 -3.44
N GLU A 483 0.04 -24.78 -3.88
CA GLU A 483 -1.07 -24.31 -3.04
C GLU A 483 -2.27 -25.24 -3.15
N VAL A 484 -3.00 -25.36 -2.04
CA VAL A 484 -4.18 -26.22 -1.89
C VAL A 484 -5.26 -25.48 -1.10
N SER A 485 -6.52 -25.70 -1.45
CA SER A 485 -7.65 -25.12 -0.73
C SER A 485 -8.85 -26.04 -0.79
N GLY A 486 -9.60 -26.13 0.30
CA GLY A 486 -11.00 -26.57 0.24
C GLY A 486 -11.85 -25.49 -0.42
N ILE A 487 -12.92 -25.90 -1.09
CA ILE A 487 -14.00 -25.03 -1.55
C ILE A 487 -15.29 -25.62 -0.96
N PRO A 488 -16.17 -24.83 -0.35
CA PRO A 488 -17.48 -25.34 0.05
C PRO A 488 -18.22 -25.96 -1.13
N ASP A 489 -19.05 -26.97 -0.87
CA ASP A 489 -19.77 -27.77 -1.86
C ASP A 489 -20.26 -26.98 -3.09
N ILE A 490 -19.57 -27.15 -4.22
CA ILE A 490 -19.84 -26.48 -5.51
C ILE A 490 -20.64 -27.38 -6.46
N ASP A 491 -20.74 -28.68 -6.22
CA ASP A 491 -21.48 -29.59 -7.09
C ASP A 491 -22.75 -30.20 -6.47
N ASN A 492 -23.07 -29.78 -5.25
CA ASN A 492 -24.22 -30.14 -4.42
C ASN A 492 -24.28 -31.63 -4.06
N ASP A 493 -23.12 -32.27 -3.85
CA ASP A 493 -23.03 -33.65 -3.38
C ASP A 493 -23.06 -33.78 -1.84
N GLY A 494 -23.02 -32.66 -1.12
CA GLY A 494 -23.05 -32.56 0.33
C GLY A 494 -21.67 -32.61 0.99
N LEU A 495 -20.59 -32.70 0.21
CA LEU A 495 -19.21 -32.69 0.66
C LEU A 495 -18.49 -31.44 0.16
N TRP A 496 -17.41 -31.07 0.82
CA TRP A 496 -16.56 -29.98 0.31
C TRP A 496 -15.77 -30.43 -0.91
N ASP A 497 -15.39 -29.50 -1.77
CA ASP A 497 -14.59 -29.73 -2.96
C ASP A 497 -13.15 -29.25 -2.79
N ILE A 498 -12.30 -29.59 -3.76
CA ILE A 498 -10.85 -29.44 -3.64
C ILE A 498 -10.31 -28.61 -4.80
N ALA A 499 -9.49 -27.60 -4.50
CA ALA A 499 -8.67 -26.89 -5.46
C ALA A 499 -7.17 -27.14 -5.22
N ILE A 500 -6.45 -27.44 -6.29
CA ILE A 500 -5.00 -27.66 -6.27
C ILE A 500 -4.35 -26.82 -7.36
N ALA A 501 -3.41 -25.96 -6.97
CA ALA A 501 -2.69 -25.11 -7.91
C ALA A 501 -1.41 -25.76 -8.43
N ALA A 502 -1.07 -25.40 -9.66
CA ALA A 502 0.15 -25.76 -10.37
C ALA A 502 0.71 -24.51 -11.10
N PRO A 503 1.19 -23.50 -10.35
CA PRO A 503 1.58 -22.22 -10.93
C PRO A 503 2.80 -22.31 -11.86
N GLY A 504 3.61 -23.38 -11.76
CA GLY A 504 4.76 -23.63 -12.64
C GLY A 504 4.38 -24.17 -14.03
N GLU A 505 3.12 -24.51 -14.27
CA GLU A 505 2.70 -25.14 -15.53
C GLU A 505 2.70 -24.17 -16.74
N GLY A 506 2.94 -24.69 -17.95
CA GLY A 506 2.79 -23.91 -19.20
C GLY A 506 4.08 -23.38 -19.81
N TYR A 507 5.23 -23.91 -19.41
CA TYR A 507 6.59 -23.48 -19.80
C TYR A 507 6.87 -23.42 -21.33
N ASN A 508 5.98 -23.93 -22.19
CA ASN A 508 6.26 -24.21 -23.62
C ASN A 508 5.39 -23.44 -24.65
N LEU A 509 4.56 -22.48 -24.25
CA LEU A 509 3.89 -21.57 -25.21
C LEU A 509 4.66 -20.23 -25.27
N ASP A 510 5.34 -19.97 -26.38
CA ASP A 510 5.93 -18.67 -26.74
C ASP A 510 7.12 -18.11 -25.90
N GLY A 511 8.04 -18.98 -25.46
CA GLY A 511 9.38 -18.52 -25.06
C GLY A 511 9.59 -18.20 -23.58
N GLY A 512 8.94 -18.95 -22.69
CA GLY A 512 9.65 -19.51 -21.53
C GLY A 512 9.26 -19.02 -20.14
N LEU A 513 7.98 -18.78 -19.86
CA LEU A 513 7.52 -18.47 -18.50
C LEU A 513 6.27 -19.29 -18.15
N PRO A 514 6.14 -19.73 -16.89
CA PRO A 514 4.98 -20.49 -16.45
C PRO A 514 3.72 -19.61 -16.49
N LEU A 515 2.66 -20.18 -17.06
CA LEU A 515 1.34 -19.54 -17.14
C LEU A 515 0.48 -19.88 -15.92
N GLY A 516 0.71 -21.06 -15.33
CA GLY A 516 0.01 -21.55 -14.16
C GLY A 516 -1.41 -22.08 -14.43
N ARG A 517 -1.87 -22.99 -13.58
CA ARG A 517 -3.23 -23.57 -13.61
C ARG A 517 -3.74 -23.87 -12.21
N VAL A 518 -5.06 -23.98 -12.10
CA VAL A 518 -5.72 -24.53 -10.91
C VAL A 518 -6.66 -25.66 -11.33
N TYR A 519 -6.61 -26.77 -10.62
CA TYR A 519 -7.41 -27.97 -10.86
C TYR A 519 -8.45 -28.10 -9.75
N VAL A 520 -9.72 -28.29 -10.13
CA VAL A 520 -10.82 -28.43 -9.17
C VAL A 520 -11.41 -29.82 -9.26
N TYR A 521 -11.55 -30.49 -8.12
CA TYR A 521 -11.98 -31.88 -7.99
C TYR A 521 -13.17 -31.98 -7.03
N SER A 522 -14.08 -32.91 -7.31
CA SER A 522 -15.09 -33.34 -6.36
C SER A 522 -14.50 -34.34 -5.39
N SER A 523 -14.84 -34.23 -4.11
CA SER A 523 -14.39 -35.17 -3.06
C SER A 523 -15.23 -36.45 -3.02
N PHE A 524 -16.46 -36.44 -3.56
CA PHE A 524 -17.31 -37.63 -3.58
C PHE A 524 -16.72 -38.79 -4.39
N ASP A 525 -16.08 -38.51 -5.53
CA ASP A 525 -15.46 -39.52 -6.39
C ASP A 525 -14.03 -39.19 -6.84
N TRP A 526 -13.43 -38.13 -6.28
CA TRP A 526 -12.09 -37.62 -6.58
C TRP A 526 -11.90 -37.22 -8.05
N ARG A 527 -12.98 -37.02 -8.80
CA ARG A 527 -12.94 -36.70 -10.23
C ARG A 527 -12.61 -35.22 -10.42
N LEU A 528 -11.76 -34.95 -11.41
CA LEU A 528 -11.56 -33.60 -11.93
C LEU A 528 -12.89 -33.04 -12.47
N LEU A 529 -13.37 -31.95 -11.88
CA LEU A 529 -14.55 -31.20 -12.33
C LEU A 529 -14.18 -30.35 -13.54
N TYR A 530 -13.17 -29.49 -13.37
CA TYR A 530 -12.67 -28.61 -14.43
C TYR A 530 -11.26 -28.08 -14.08
N THR A 531 -10.63 -27.42 -15.06
CA THR A 531 -9.33 -26.75 -14.90
C THR A 531 -9.50 -25.27 -15.21
N ILE A 532 -8.98 -24.42 -14.33
CA ILE A 532 -8.96 -22.97 -14.49
C ILE A 532 -7.59 -22.54 -15.01
N ILE A 533 -7.61 -21.56 -15.91
CA ILE A 533 -6.44 -20.85 -16.43
C ILE A 533 -6.68 -19.34 -16.33
N SER A 534 -5.61 -18.54 -16.35
CA SER A 534 -5.72 -17.08 -16.47
C SER A 534 -6.56 -16.72 -17.73
N PRO A 535 -7.61 -15.88 -17.61
CA PRO A 535 -8.43 -15.48 -18.75
C PRO A 535 -7.70 -14.60 -19.77
N ASP A 536 -6.69 -13.86 -19.33
CA ASP A 536 -5.90 -12.94 -20.15
C ASP A 536 -4.41 -12.98 -19.73
N PRO A 537 -3.74 -14.13 -19.95
CA PRO A 537 -2.42 -14.39 -19.39
C PRO A 537 -1.40 -13.36 -19.87
N LYS A 538 -0.71 -12.73 -18.93
CA LYS A 538 0.49 -11.91 -19.21
C LYS A 538 1.76 -12.71 -18.97
N ARG A 539 2.91 -12.12 -19.34
CA ARG A 539 4.22 -12.70 -18.98
C ARG A 539 4.34 -12.79 -17.45
N TYR A 540 4.99 -13.84 -16.98
CA TYR A 540 5.22 -14.11 -15.55
C TYR A 540 3.90 -14.28 -14.76
N ALA A 541 2.91 -14.95 -15.33
CA ALA A 541 1.61 -15.04 -14.66
C ALA A 541 1.72 -15.84 -13.36
N GLU A 542 2.33 -17.02 -13.37
CA GLU A 542 2.34 -17.93 -12.20
C GLU A 542 0.94 -18.10 -11.60
N PHE A 543 -0.08 -18.19 -12.46
CA PHE A 543 -1.48 -18.23 -12.05
C PHE A 543 -1.74 -19.42 -11.12
N GLY A 544 -2.31 -19.16 -9.94
CA GLY A 544 -2.41 -20.16 -8.88
C GLY A 544 -1.26 -20.09 -7.86
N GLU A 545 -0.50 -18.99 -7.83
CA GLU A 545 0.49 -18.76 -6.78
C GLU A 545 -0.14 -18.72 -5.38
N SER A 546 -1.37 -18.21 -5.29
CA SER A 546 -2.23 -18.30 -4.12
C SER A 546 -3.66 -18.64 -4.57
N ILE A 547 -4.37 -19.43 -3.77
CA ILE A 547 -5.77 -19.80 -4.03
C ILE A 547 -6.56 -19.81 -2.73
N ARG A 548 -7.84 -19.46 -2.77
CA ARG A 548 -8.76 -19.64 -1.65
C ARG A 548 -10.17 -19.91 -2.14
N GLY A 549 -10.78 -20.99 -1.67
CA GLY A 549 -12.21 -21.23 -1.80
C GLY A 549 -12.98 -20.27 -0.90
N ILE A 550 -14.05 -19.68 -1.43
CA ILE A 550 -14.88 -18.71 -0.71
C ILE A 550 -16.31 -19.24 -0.66
N PRO A 551 -17.02 -19.18 0.48
CA PRO A 551 -18.35 -19.78 0.59
C PRO A 551 -19.45 -19.20 -0.32
N ASP A 552 -19.60 -17.87 -0.37
CA ASP A 552 -20.50 -17.22 -1.35
C ASP A 552 -20.20 -15.72 -1.39
N VAL A 553 -19.62 -15.24 -2.49
CA VAL A 553 -19.36 -13.82 -2.76
C VAL A 553 -20.30 -13.23 -3.81
N THR A 554 -21.15 -14.06 -4.44
CA THR A 554 -22.01 -13.65 -5.55
C THR A 554 -23.49 -13.59 -5.19
N GLY A 555 -23.88 -14.21 -4.07
CA GLY A 555 -25.24 -14.41 -3.62
C GLY A 555 -25.95 -15.55 -4.36
N ASP A 556 -25.20 -16.44 -5.01
CA ASP A 556 -25.75 -17.57 -5.77
C ASP A 556 -25.78 -18.89 -4.98
N THR A 557 -25.41 -18.83 -3.69
CA THR A 557 -25.37 -19.93 -2.71
C THR A 557 -24.34 -21.04 -2.97
N HIS A 558 -23.47 -20.87 -3.96
CA HIS A 558 -22.37 -21.79 -4.22
C HIS A 558 -21.03 -21.12 -3.91
N GLY A 559 -20.03 -21.96 -3.60
CA GLY A 559 -18.67 -21.49 -3.42
C GLY A 559 -18.09 -20.84 -4.68
N GLU A 560 -17.18 -19.90 -4.49
CA GLU A 560 -16.30 -19.36 -5.51
C GLU A 560 -14.84 -19.72 -5.25
N LEU A 561 -14.01 -19.47 -6.25
CA LEU A 561 -12.57 -19.64 -6.14
C LEU A 561 -11.86 -18.33 -6.50
N LEU A 562 -11.07 -17.84 -5.55
CA LEU A 562 -10.18 -16.70 -5.73
C LEU A 562 -8.77 -17.21 -6.03
N VAL A 563 -8.14 -16.63 -7.05
CA VAL A 563 -6.83 -17.07 -7.55
C VAL A 563 -5.91 -15.86 -7.73
N GLY A 564 -4.76 -15.89 -7.08
CA GLY A 564 -3.69 -14.91 -7.20
C GLY A 564 -2.68 -15.23 -8.32
N SER A 565 -2.03 -14.18 -8.81
CA SER A 565 -1.09 -14.18 -9.92
C SER A 565 -0.15 -12.97 -9.77
N ALA A 566 0.74 -12.98 -8.76
CA ALA A 566 1.36 -11.76 -8.24
C ALA A 566 2.38 -11.11 -9.19
N GLU A 567 2.98 -11.90 -10.07
CA GLU A 567 3.96 -11.39 -11.04
C GLU A 567 3.33 -11.03 -12.40
N GLU A 568 2.03 -11.30 -12.56
CA GLU A 568 1.37 -11.19 -13.86
C GLU A 568 1.40 -9.75 -14.39
N GLY A 569 2.11 -9.56 -15.51
CA GLY A 569 2.21 -8.25 -16.14
C GLY A 569 2.91 -7.21 -15.25
N THR A 570 3.88 -7.67 -14.44
CA THR A 570 4.76 -6.93 -13.52
C THR A 570 4.11 -6.31 -12.29
N ASN A 571 2.79 -6.18 -12.23
CA ASN A 571 2.11 -5.48 -11.14
C ASN A 571 1.22 -6.42 -10.30
N GLY A 572 0.97 -7.63 -10.79
CA GLY A 572 0.16 -8.64 -10.13
C GLY A 572 -1.34 -8.46 -10.35
N ARG A 573 -2.07 -9.59 -10.25
CA ARG A 573 -3.51 -9.69 -10.41
C ARG A 573 -4.09 -10.75 -9.48
N ALA A 574 -5.38 -10.63 -9.21
CA ALA A 574 -6.17 -11.75 -8.70
C ALA A 574 -7.46 -11.90 -9.51
N TYR A 575 -8.07 -13.07 -9.46
CA TYR A 575 -9.20 -13.45 -10.28
C TYR A 575 -10.23 -14.21 -9.46
N LEU A 576 -11.50 -13.87 -9.64
CA LEU A 576 -12.62 -14.60 -9.08
C LEU A 576 -13.26 -15.48 -10.15
N PHE A 577 -13.52 -16.73 -9.81
CA PHE A 577 -14.20 -17.70 -10.64
C PHE A 577 -15.41 -18.27 -9.92
N ASN A 578 -16.47 -18.53 -10.68
CA ASN A 578 -17.62 -19.29 -10.21
C ASN A 578 -17.16 -20.72 -9.88
N GLY A 579 -17.42 -21.19 -8.66
CA GLY A 579 -16.97 -22.52 -8.25
C GLY A 579 -17.76 -23.67 -8.87
N VAL A 580 -18.98 -23.46 -9.37
CA VAL A 580 -19.73 -24.57 -10.00
C VAL A 580 -19.13 -24.99 -11.35
N ASN A 581 -18.63 -24.03 -12.12
CA ASN A 581 -18.27 -24.25 -13.53
C ASN A 581 -16.93 -23.65 -13.97
N GLY A 582 -16.20 -23.01 -13.06
CA GLY A 582 -14.91 -22.38 -13.34
C GLY A 582 -14.98 -21.19 -14.29
N THR A 583 -16.15 -20.61 -14.52
CA THR A 583 -16.27 -19.41 -15.36
C THR A 583 -15.69 -18.20 -14.64
N TRP A 584 -14.94 -17.40 -15.38
CA TRP A 584 -14.37 -16.15 -14.87
C TRP A 584 -15.48 -15.14 -14.57
N LEU A 585 -15.44 -14.56 -13.37
CA LEU A 585 -16.39 -13.57 -12.89
C LEU A 585 -15.79 -12.17 -12.82
N ARG A 586 -14.62 -12.04 -12.20
CA ARG A 586 -13.99 -10.74 -11.94
C ARG A 586 -12.47 -10.84 -12.02
N THR A 587 -11.84 -9.77 -12.48
CA THR A 587 -10.40 -9.56 -12.30
C THR A 587 -10.20 -8.41 -11.34
N PHE A 588 -9.42 -8.65 -10.30
CA PHE A 588 -8.95 -7.63 -9.38
C PHE A 588 -7.59 -7.10 -9.85
N VAL A 589 -7.45 -5.79 -9.77
CA VAL A 589 -6.22 -5.09 -10.09
C VAL A 589 -5.98 -4.07 -8.99
N SER A 590 -4.72 -3.88 -8.62
CA SER A 590 -4.38 -2.92 -7.58
C SER A 590 -4.82 -1.49 -7.94
N PRO A 591 -5.49 -0.80 -7.00
CA PRO A 591 -5.64 0.65 -6.96
C PRO A 591 -4.34 1.45 -7.06
N ASN A 592 -3.24 0.95 -6.49
CA ASN A 592 -1.98 1.66 -6.36
C ASN A 592 -0.86 0.91 -7.09
N ARG A 593 -1.07 0.70 -8.39
CA ARG A 593 -0.16 -0.11 -9.21
C ARG A 593 1.27 0.39 -9.12
N SER A 594 2.13 -0.47 -8.57
CA SER A 594 3.57 -0.29 -8.57
C SER A 594 4.21 -1.40 -9.39
N ASP A 595 5.29 -1.07 -10.11
CA ASP A 595 6.13 -2.09 -10.74
C ASP A 595 6.66 -3.02 -9.64
N ARG A 596 6.43 -4.32 -9.78
CA ARG A 596 6.70 -5.35 -8.76
C ARG A 596 5.91 -5.15 -7.46
N GLY A 597 4.67 -4.71 -7.57
CA GLY A 597 3.74 -4.61 -6.44
C GLY A 597 3.35 -5.95 -5.81
N PHE A 598 3.47 -7.05 -6.56
CA PHE A 598 3.08 -8.40 -6.14
C PHE A 598 1.61 -8.50 -5.68
N PHE A 599 0.70 -7.74 -6.31
CA PHE A 599 -0.72 -7.80 -5.98
C PHE A 599 -1.29 -9.18 -6.33
N GLY A 600 -1.89 -9.87 -5.35
CA GLY A 600 -2.32 -11.27 -5.51
C GLY A 600 -1.30 -12.29 -5.02
N GLN A 601 -0.23 -11.88 -4.33
CA GLN A 601 0.72 -12.82 -3.72
C GLN A 601 0.04 -13.68 -2.65
N SER A 602 -0.85 -13.07 -1.85
CA SER A 602 -1.73 -13.77 -0.92
C SER A 602 -3.16 -13.31 -1.13
N VAL A 603 -4.09 -14.23 -0.96
CA VAL A 603 -5.53 -13.99 -1.13
C VAL A 603 -6.29 -14.69 -0.02
N ALA A 604 -7.36 -14.07 0.49
CA ALA A 604 -8.17 -14.66 1.53
C ALA A 604 -9.67 -14.37 1.33
N ALA A 605 -10.48 -15.33 1.78
CA ALA A 605 -11.91 -15.17 2.00
C ALA A 605 -12.10 -14.38 3.31
N LEU A 606 -12.95 -13.36 3.31
CA LEU A 606 -13.32 -12.61 4.49
C LEU A 606 -14.81 -12.79 4.75
N PRO A 607 -15.23 -13.19 5.96
CA PRO A 607 -16.65 -13.14 6.33
C PRO A 607 -17.21 -11.73 6.12
N ASP A 608 -18.50 -11.62 5.86
CA ASP A 608 -19.19 -10.34 5.59
C ASP A 608 -18.68 -9.18 6.47
N ALA A 609 -18.03 -8.21 5.83
CA ALA A 609 -17.38 -7.08 6.48
C ALA A 609 -18.10 -5.75 6.22
N ASP A 610 -19.20 -5.73 5.46
CA ASP A 610 -20.02 -4.53 5.23
C ASP A 610 -21.52 -4.70 5.53
N GLY A 611 -21.95 -5.91 5.89
CA GLY A 611 -23.30 -6.27 6.29
C GLY A 611 -24.25 -6.54 5.14
N ASP A 612 -23.74 -6.83 3.94
CA ASP A 612 -24.57 -7.18 2.79
C ASP A 612 -24.97 -8.67 2.74
N GLY A 613 -24.42 -9.47 3.65
CA GLY A 613 -24.65 -10.91 3.79
C GLY A 613 -23.83 -11.78 2.86
N LEU A 614 -22.88 -11.22 2.10
CA LEU A 614 -21.94 -11.94 1.25
C LEU A 614 -20.56 -11.97 1.88
N TRP A 615 -19.75 -12.94 1.48
CA TRP A 615 -18.34 -12.95 1.82
C TRP A 615 -17.58 -11.92 0.99
N ASP A 616 -16.55 -11.33 1.59
CA ASP A 616 -15.65 -10.36 0.99
C ASP A 616 -14.28 -10.97 0.68
N VAL A 617 -13.41 -10.17 0.08
CA VAL A 617 -12.11 -10.63 -0.43
C VAL A 617 -10.98 -9.75 0.07
N VAL A 618 -9.92 -10.36 0.58
CA VAL A 618 -8.66 -9.66 0.92
C VAL A 618 -7.56 -10.09 -0.03
N ILE A 619 -6.78 -9.14 -0.54
CA ILE A 619 -5.65 -9.39 -1.44
C ILE A 619 -4.40 -8.63 -0.95
N GLY A 620 -3.30 -9.37 -0.78
CA GLY A 620 -1.99 -8.84 -0.42
C GLY A 620 -1.21 -8.30 -1.62
N ALA A 621 -0.45 -7.23 -1.41
CA ALA A 621 0.43 -6.59 -2.38
C ALA A 621 1.73 -6.09 -1.71
N PRO A 622 2.64 -6.99 -1.32
CA PRO A 622 3.76 -6.69 -0.44
C PRO A 622 4.86 -5.83 -1.05
N GLY A 623 4.90 -5.69 -2.37
CA GLY A 623 5.88 -4.86 -3.07
C GLY A 623 5.39 -3.44 -3.36
N GLU A 624 4.17 -3.07 -2.96
CA GLU A 624 3.64 -1.75 -3.27
C GLU A 624 4.17 -0.66 -2.36
N GLU A 625 4.42 0.49 -2.97
CA GLU A 625 5.03 1.65 -2.33
C GLU A 625 4.01 2.80 -2.15
N PRO A 626 4.05 3.52 -1.02
CA PRO A 626 3.45 4.85 -0.93
C PRO A 626 4.17 5.84 -1.85
N ALA A 627 3.45 6.77 -2.47
CA ALA A 627 4.08 7.80 -3.31
C ALA A 627 5.14 8.57 -2.53
N GLY A 628 6.39 8.56 -3.03
CA GLY A 628 7.53 9.25 -2.42
C GLY A 628 8.32 8.47 -1.36
N SER A 629 7.99 7.19 -1.11
CA SER A 629 8.76 6.32 -0.20
C SER A 629 9.79 5.45 -0.95
N PRO A 630 11.02 5.26 -0.42
CA PRO A 630 12.03 4.41 -1.03
C PRO A 630 12.10 2.97 -0.47
N THR A 631 11.03 2.41 0.12
CA THR A 631 11.13 1.19 0.95
C THR A 631 9.91 0.27 0.84
N ASP A 632 10.08 -0.99 0.40
CA ASP A 632 9.02 -2.03 0.26
C ASP A 632 8.05 -2.02 1.47
N SER A 633 7.00 -1.19 1.42
CA SER A 633 6.13 -0.92 2.57
C SER A 633 4.89 -1.80 2.57
N GLY A 634 4.54 -2.34 1.40
CA GLY A 634 3.44 -3.28 1.16
C GLY A 634 2.04 -2.72 1.44
N ARG A 635 1.02 -3.39 0.91
CA ARG A 635 -0.40 -3.08 1.12
C ARG A 635 -1.23 -4.36 1.18
N ALA A 636 -2.39 -4.27 1.80
CA ALA A 636 -3.45 -5.24 1.66
C ALA A 636 -4.75 -4.52 1.30
N TYR A 637 -5.58 -5.15 0.48
CA TYR A 637 -6.79 -4.58 -0.07
C TYR A 637 -7.97 -5.46 0.28
N LEU A 638 -8.93 -4.90 1.00
CA LEU A 638 -10.22 -5.49 1.21
C LEU A 638 -11.16 -5.02 0.12
N PHE A 639 -11.70 -5.93 -0.68
CA PHE A 639 -12.73 -5.70 -1.67
C PHE A 639 -14.07 -6.21 -1.13
N TYR A 640 -15.01 -5.29 -0.92
CA TYR A 640 -16.38 -5.64 -0.60
C TYR A 640 -17.08 -6.23 -1.81
N SER A 641 -17.68 -7.39 -1.60
CA SER A 641 -18.56 -8.02 -2.53
C SER A 641 -19.82 -7.19 -2.67
N SER A 642 -20.56 -7.46 -3.73
CA SER A 642 -21.90 -6.93 -3.86
C SER A 642 -22.61 -7.80 -4.87
N THR A 643 -23.87 -8.10 -4.59
CA THR A 643 -24.73 -8.68 -5.62
C THR A 643 -24.63 -7.81 -6.87
N PRO A 644 -24.36 -8.36 -8.06
CA PRO A 644 -24.50 -7.57 -9.27
C PRO A 644 -25.97 -7.16 -9.34
N LEU A 645 -26.26 -5.87 -9.13
CA LEU A 645 -27.53 -5.28 -9.53
C LEU A 645 -27.65 -5.45 -11.05
N GLY A 646 -28.25 -6.56 -11.46
CA GLY A 646 -28.62 -6.89 -12.83
C GLY A 646 -27.53 -7.55 -13.66
N LEU A 647 -27.42 -8.88 -13.55
CA LEU A 647 -27.02 -9.69 -14.70
C LEU A 647 -28.10 -9.55 -15.80
N GLN A 648 -27.98 -8.54 -16.66
CA GLN A 648 -28.36 -8.73 -18.05
C GLN A 648 -27.23 -9.54 -18.70
N PRO A 649 -27.51 -10.70 -19.30
CA PRO A 649 -26.52 -11.40 -20.12
C PRO A 649 -25.98 -10.42 -21.16
N PRO A 650 -24.66 -10.44 -21.46
CA PRO A 650 -24.13 -9.62 -22.53
C PRO A 650 -24.95 -9.88 -23.80
N GLN A 651 -25.51 -8.80 -24.35
CA GLN A 651 -26.05 -8.80 -25.71
C GLN A 651 -24.87 -9.12 -26.64
N LEU A 652 -24.68 -10.41 -26.93
CA LEU A 652 -23.73 -10.85 -27.94
C LEU A 652 -24.06 -10.11 -29.24
N PRO A 653 -23.07 -9.43 -29.88
CA PRO A 653 -23.24 -8.99 -31.26
C PRO A 653 -23.60 -10.22 -32.10
N GLY A 654 -24.81 -10.22 -32.64
CA GLY A 654 -25.38 -11.37 -33.31
C GLY A 654 -24.53 -11.85 -34.46
N LEU A 655 -23.88 -13.01 -34.30
CA LEU A 655 -23.49 -13.94 -35.37
C LEU A 655 -22.90 -15.23 -34.79
N MET A 656 -23.71 -16.03 -34.09
CA MET A 656 -23.49 -17.48 -34.01
C MET A 656 -24.76 -18.19 -34.45
N ARG A 657 -24.73 -18.61 -35.72
CA ARG A 657 -25.78 -19.40 -36.36
C ARG A 657 -25.79 -20.77 -35.70
N SER A 658 -26.89 -21.13 -35.04
CA SER A 658 -27.07 -22.45 -34.43
C SER A 658 -26.81 -23.56 -35.47
N LEU A 659 -25.83 -24.42 -35.23
CA LEU A 659 -25.81 -25.76 -35.82
C LEU A 659 -26.55 -26.66 -34.85
N ARG A 660 -27.80 -26.97 -35.20
CA ARG A 660 -28.58 -28.00 -34.52
C ARG A 660 -27.86 -29.34 -34.70
N THR A 661 -27.78 -30.06 -33.60
CA THR A 661 -27.37 -31.45 -33.42
C THR A 661 -27.92 -32.36 -34.51
N GLY A 662 -27.03 -32.91 -35.33
CA GLY A 662 -27.23 -34.14 -36.07
C GLY A 662 -26.32 -35.20 -35.46
N GLU A 663 -26.92 -36.32 -35.08
CA GLU A 663 -26.31 -37.54 -34.55
C GLU A 663 -24.90 -37.82 -35.09
N MET A 664 -23.91 -37.86 -34.20
CA MET A 664 -22.68 -38.61 -34.43
C MET A 664 -22.28 -39.32 -33.14
N GLU A 665 -22.41 -40.64 -33.14
CA GLU A 665 -21.83 -41.51 -32.12
C GLU A 665 -20.31 -41.33 -32.05
N PRO A 666 -19.70 -41.35 -30.85
CA PRO A 666 -18.26 -41.32 -30.73
C PRO A 666 -17.68 -42.70 -31.07
N ARG A 667 -17.08 -42.83 -32.26
CA ARG A 667 -16.10 -43.88 -32.54
C ARG A 667 -14.75 -43.50 -31.91
N GLY A 668 -14.62 -43.74 -30.60
CA GLY A 668 -13.34 -43.80 -29.91
C GLY A 668 -12.80 -45.23 -29.88
N LEU A 669 -11.59 -45.43 -30.39
CA LEU A 669 -10.84 -46.68 -30.31
C LEU A 669 -10.44 -46.96 -28.84
N PHE A 670 -11.13 -47.89 -28.19
CA PHE A 670 -10.69 -48.46 -26.91
C PHE A 670 -9.69 -49.59 -27.15
N TYR A 671 -8.45 -49.44 -26.65
CA TYR A 671 -7.57 -50.59 -26.42
C TYR A 671 -8.00 -51.29 -25.13
N ARG A 672 -8.50 -52.52 -25.28
CA ARG A 672 -8.94 -53.40 -24.21
C ARG A 672 -7.73 -54.05 -23.53
N ILE A 673 -7.43 -53.69 -22.29
CA ILE A 673 -6.57 -54.49 -21.41
C ILE A 673 -7.46 -55.56 -20.75
N PRO A 674 -7.21 -56.86 -20.90
CA PRO A 674 -8.03 -57.89 -20.27
C PRO A 674 -7.53 -58.20 -18.85
N GLY A 675 -8.41 -58.01 -17.86
CA GLY A 675 -8.38 -58.81 -16.64
C GLY A 675 -8.56 -58.08 -15.32
N TRP A 676 -9.79 -57.68 -14.98
CA TRP A 676 -10.22 -57.55 -13.59
C TRP A 676 -11.63 -58.15 -13.43
N LYS A 677 -11.79 -59.04 -12.46
CA LYS A 677 -13.06 -59.66 -12.06
C LYS A 677 -13.76 -58.74 -11.07
N ARG A 678 -15.01 -58.40 -11.35
CA ARG A 678 -15.96 -57.83 -10.38
C ARG A 678 -16.21 -58.87 -9.28
N LEU A 679 -15.90 -58.53 -8.04
CA LEU A 679 -16.46 -59.21 -6.87
C LEU A 679 -17.79 -58.53 -6.53
N ASN A 680 -18.79 -59.36 -6.23
CA ASN A 680 -20.16 -58.96 -5.87
C ASN A 680 -20.22 -58.37 -4.47
#